data_AF-A0A3Q7JCP1-F1
#
_entry.id   AF-A0A3Q7JCP1-F1
#
_cell.length_a   1.000
_cell.length_b   1.000
_cell.length_c   1.000
_cell.angle_alpha   90.00
_cell.angle_beta   90.00
_cell.angle_gamma   90.00
#
_symmetry.space_group_name_H-M   'P 1'
#
loop_
_entity.id
_entity.type
_entity.pdbx_description
1 polymer ?
#
loop_
_entity_poly.entity_id
_entity_poly.type
_entity_poly.pdbx_seq_one_letter_code
_entity_poly.pdbx_strand_id
1 'polypeptide(L)'
;MADQENAVRVTRLAKKRAAEAMVQQLQQPNKKRVVLSEIQDLCNVGINQIEDKVFVSEPLRPKCKQIIKRELKTSDDDPQMCTAYASDIYDYLHQMEIEKKRRPLPDYLEKVQKDVSTNMRGVLVDWLVEVTDEYKLLSDTLYLAVSYIDRFLSVNVIPRKKLQLLGVTSMLIAAKYEEIKPPSAEDFAYITDNTFTTKDVINMEASVLQSLKFEMGNPTTKTFLGRFTRIAQEGYENPDLQLEFLGYYLAELSLLDYNCVKFLPSLVAAAVIFLSRFTLQPKSHPWSLALQCCSGYRPVDLKECVLIIHDLQLSRRRSNLSAVRDKYKLHKKRAAEAMVQQLQQPNKKRVVLGEIQDLSNEGIIKSRKTIKRKVKRSVAEKDKESDVDVNLDDDPQMCGAYASDIYDYFHQLEIEKKRRPLPDYLEKVQKDVSANMRGVLVDWLVEVAEEYKLLSDTLYLTVSHIDRFLSVNVIPRQRLQLLGVSSMLIAAKYEEIKPPHVKDFCYITANTFTKKDVVKMEASVLQSLKFEMGSPTTKTFLRRFTRVAQEDVKNPDLQFEFLGYYLAELSLLDYNCVKFLPSLVAAAVIFLSRFTLHPKAHPWSLALQRCSGYRAADLKECVLIVHDLQLSRRGSTLAAVRDKYKLHKFKCVSTLSSPLEIPDSFFEGTV
;
A
#
# COMPACT_ATOMS: atom_id res chain seq x y z
N MET A 1 15.73 22.96 7.35
CA MET A 1 17.20 23.21 7.38
C MET A 1 17.96 22.06 8.02
N ALA A 2 17.57 21.55 9.20
CA ALA A 2 18.24 20.39 9.81
C ALA A 2 18.13 19.11 8.96
N ASP A 3 16.93 18.79 8.45
CA ASP A 3 16.72 17.62 7.58
C ASP A 3 17.43 17.76 6.22
N GLN A 4 17.55 19.01 5.74
CA GLN A 4 18.27 19.33 4.52
C GLN A 4 19.78 19.07 4.67
N GLU A 5 20.38 19.45 5.80
CA GLU A 5 21.80 19.25 6.06
C GLU A 5 22.16 17.77 6.26
N ASN A 6 21.27 16.99 6.88
CA ASN A 6 21.46 15.55 7.07
C ASN A 6 21.44 14.76 5.76
N ALA A 7 20.48 15.00 4.85
CA ALA A 7 20.42 14.28 3.58
C ALA A 7 21.69 14.49 2.72
N VAL A 8 22.20 15.73 2.67
CA VAL A 8 23.45 16.06 1.97
C VAL A 8 24.64 15.33 2.59
N ARG A 9 24.64 15.16 3.92
CA ARG A 9 25.67 14.41 4.64
C ARG A 9 25.63 12.92 4.31
N VAL A 10 24.45 12.30 4.24
CA VAL A 10 24.27 10.89 3.84
C VAL A 10 24.88 10.65 2.45
N THR A 11 24.54 11.49 1.47
CA THR A 11 25.04 11.34 0.09
C THR A 11 26.55 11.61 -0.04
N ARG A 12 27.11 12.54 0.76
CA ARG A 12 28.57 12.75 0.81
C ARG A 12 29.32 11.57 1.45
N LEU A 13 28.76 10.97 2.50
CA LEU A 13 29.33 9.78 3.14
C LEU A 13 29.31 8.58 2.18
N ALA A 14 28.21 8.37 1.46
CA ALA A 14 28.11 7.31 0.45
C ALA A 14 29.10 7.51 -0.70
N LYS A 15 29.23 8.73 -1.24
CA LYS A 15 30.24 9.07 -2.27
C LYS A 15 31.66 8.80 -1.77
N LYS A 16 31.95 9.08 -0.49
CA LYS A 16 33.24 8.79 0.14
C LYS A 16 33.50 7.29 0.28
N ARG A 17 32.52 6.51 0.76
CA ARG A 17 32.65 5.04 0.85
C ARG A 17 32.80 4.38 -0.52
N ALA A 18 32.09 4.88 -1.53
CA ALA A 18 32.26 4.43 -2.91
C ALA A 18 33.70 4.68 -3.41
N ALA A 19 34.27 5.85 -3.13
CA ALA A 19 35.66 6.15 -3.45
C ALA A 19 36.65 5.25 -2.68
N GLU A 20 36.45 5.04 -1.37
CA GLU A 20 37.29 4.17 -0.54
C GLU A 20 37.23 2.70 -0.97
N ALA A 21 36.04 2.22 -1.36
CA ALA A 21 35.84 0.88 -1.93
C ALA A 21 36.57 0.70 -3.27
N MET A 22 36.68 1.76 -4.07
CA MET A 22 37.40 1.76 -5.35
C MET A 22 38.93 1.91 -5.16
N VAL A 23 39.38 2.59 -4.11
CA VAL A 23 40.82 2.81 -3.81
C VAL A 23 41.53 1.53 -3.35
N GLN A 24 40.82 0.55 -2.75
CA GLN A 24 41.43 -0.72 -2.33
C GLN A 24 41.86 -1.64 -3.48
N GLN A 25 41.54 -1.32 -4.74
CA GLN A 25 42.04 -2.03 -5.93
C GLN A 25 43.34 -1.45 -6.51
N LEU A 26 43.81 -0.29 -6.04
CA LEU A 26 44.98 0.41 -6.61
C LEU A 26 45.87 0.99 -5.50
N GLN A 27 46.82 0.21 -5.00
CA GLN A 27 47.95 0.75 -4.23
C GLN A 27 49.18 0.93 -5.12
N GLN A 28 49.42 2.15 -5.60
CA GLN A 28 50.73 2.85 -5.57
C GLN A 28 50.55 4.34 -5.96
N PRO A 29 51.40 5.26 -5.46
CA PRO A 29 51.01 6.66 -5.27
C PRO A 29 51.58 7.61 -6.34
N ASN A 30 50.77 8.56 -6.83
CA ASN A 30 51.10 9.98 -6.74
C ASN A 30 49.93 10.89 -7.17
N LYS A 31 49.80 12.01 -6.47
CA LYS A 31 48.70 12.99 -6.58
C LYS A 31 48.74 13.74 -7.92
N LYS A 32 47.61 13.77 -8.64
CA LYS A 32 46.98 14.94 -9.29
C LYS A 32 45.58 14.57 -9.80
N ARG A 33 44.66 15.54 -9.80
CA ARG A 33 43.26 15.45 -10.26
C ARG A 33 43.18 14.75 -11.63
N VAL A 34 42.33 13.73 -11.76
CA VAL A 34 42.00 13.11 -13.05
C VAL A 34 40.48 13.02 -13.19
N VAL A 35 40.01 13.62 -14.29
CA VAL A 35 38.68 13.52 -14.86
C VAL A 35 38.53 12.11 -15.45
N LEU A 36 37.38 11.48 -15.25
CA LEU A 36 37.04 10.15 -15.78
C LEU A 36 36.95 10.15 -17.32
N SER A 37 38.09 10.11 -17.99
CA SER A 37 38.24 9.73 -19.40
C SER A 37 39.59 9.06 -19.58
N GLU A 38 39.56 7.82 -20.08
CA GLU A 38 40.68 6.99 -20.54
C GLU A 38 41.41 6.15 -19.46
N ILE A 39 41.23 4.83 -19.57
CA ILE A 39 42.27 3.77 -19.49
C ILE A 39 41.65 2.49 -20.06
N GLN A 40 42.40 1.83 -20.96
CA GLN A 40 42.05 0.62 -21.70
C GLN A 40 42.20 -0.66 -20.87
N ASP A 41 41.33 -1.62 -21.17
CA ASP A 41 41.25 -2.96 -20.60
C ASP A 41 42.44 -3.85 -20.97
N LEU A 42 42.99 -4.53 -19.97
CA LEU A 42 43.69 -5.79 -20.17
C LEU A 42 43.32 -6.74 -19.02
N CYS A 43 42.60 -7.81 -19.36
CA CYS A 43 42.96 -9.22 -19.10
C CYS A 43 41.73 -10.11 -19.34
N ASN A 44 41.60 -10.56 -20.59
CA ASN A 44 40.78 -11.71 -20.98
C ASN A 44 41.56 -12.99 -20.64
N VAL A 45 41.01 -13.87 -19.81
CA VAL A 45 41.31 -15.30 -19.85
C VAL A 45 39.99 -16.05 -19.69
N GLY A 46 39.55 -16.70 -20.77
CA GLY A 46 38.34 -17.51 -20.79
C GLY A 46 38.58 -18.91 -20.24
N ILE A 47 37.54 -19.49 -19.63
CA ILE A 47 37.40 -20.94 -19.45
C ILE A 47 35.93 -21.33 -19.73
N ASN A 48 35.80 -22.46 -20.43
CA ASN A 48 34.66 -22.98 -21.17
C ASN A 48 33.44 -23.43 -20.35
N GLN A 49 32.29 -23.35 -21.03
CA GLN A 49 31.06 -24.17 -20.98
C GLN A 49 30.84 -25.11 -19.79
N ILE A 50 29.81 -24.83 -18.99
CA ILE A 50 29.08 -25.81 -18.17
C ILE A 50 27.58 -25.55 -18.35
N GLU A 51 26.85 -26.63 -18.68
CA GLU A 51 25.42 -26.70 -19.02
C GLU A 51 24.47 -26.31 -17.87
N ASP A 52 23.24 -25.95 -18.28
CA ASP A 52 22.10 -25.45 -17.50
C ASP A 52 21.66 -26.31 -16.30
N LYS A 53 22.10 -25.94 -15.08
CA LYS A 53 21.41 -26.24 -13.81
C LYS A 53 21.53 -25.05 -12.85
N VAL A 54 20.77 -23.97 -13.11
CA VAL A 54 20.95 -22.70 -12.37
C VAL A 54 20.01 -22.54 -11.15
N PHE A 55 19.14 -23.50 -10.83
CA PHE A 55 18.23 -23.37 -9.68
C PHE A 55 18.54 -24.39 -8.57
N VAL A 56 18.91 -23.85 -7.41
CA VAL A 56 19.10 -24.59 -6.15
C VAL A 56 17.73 -25.02 -5.62
N SER A 57 17.67 -26.29 -5.19
CA SER A 57 16.53 -27.09 -4.66
C SER A 57 15.21 -26.35 -4.36
N GLU A 58 14.14 -26.76 -5.06
CA GLU A 58 12.75 -26.42 -4.68
C GLU A 58 12.41 -26.95 -3.27
N PRO A 59 11.63 -26.20 -2.47
CA PRO A 59 11.22 -26.67 -1.15
C PRO A 59 10.35 -27.92 -1.27
N LEU A 60 10.58 -28.91 -0.41
CA LEU A 60 9.66 -30.03 -0.27
C LEU A 60 8.32 -29.49 0.27
N ARG A 61 7.18 -29.89 -0.31
CA ARG A 61 5.85 -29.43 0.15
C ARG A 61 5.75 -29.53 1.68
N PRO A 62 5.42 -28.44 2.40
CA PRO A 62 5.26 -28.49 3.85
C PRO A 62 4.16 -29.50 4.19
N LYS A 63 4.53 -30.60 4.83
CA LYS A 63 3.59 -31.60 5.34
C LYS A 63 3.54 -31.50 6.86
N CYS A 64 2.72 -30.61 7.43
CA CYS A 64 2.35 -30.77 8.83
C CYS A 64 1.06 -30.05 9.28
N LYS A 65 -0.07 -30.75 9.21
CA LYS A 65 -1.36 -30.34 9.82
C LYS A 65 -1.30 -30.18 11.35
N GLN A 66 -0.25 -30.68 12.01
CA GLN A 66 -0.11 -30.67 13.48
C GLN A 66 0.52 -29.38 14.04
N ILE A 67 1.41 -28.71 13.28
CA ILE A 67 2.01 -27.42 13.69
C ILE A 67 0.96 -26.30 13.60
N ILE A 68 0.13 -26.32 12.55
CA ILE A 68 -0.98 -25.37 12.33
C ILE A 68 -1.98 -25.35 13.49
N LYS A 69 -2.27 -26.51 14.11
CA LYS A 69 -3.17 -26.59 15.28
C LYS A 69 -2.64 -25.89 16.54
N ARG A 70 -1.32 -25.68 16.64
CA ARG A 70 -0.68 -25.04 17.81
C ARG A 70 -0.37 -23.56 17.54
N GLU A 71 -0.13 -23.15 16.29
CA GLU A 71 -0.05 -21.74 15.86
C GLU A 71 -1.33 -20.94 16.21
N LEU A 72 -2.50 -21.60 16.22
CA LEU A 72 -3.81 -21.02 16.57
C LEU A 72 -3.95 -20.54 18.02
N LYS A 73 -3.01 -20.84 18.93
CA LYS A 73 -3.14 -20.52 20.37
C LYS A 73 -2.47 -19.21 20.81
N THR A 74 -1.57 -18.61 20.04
CA THR A 74 -0.61 -17.61 20.57
C THR A 74 -0.66 -16.20 19.97
N SER A 75 -1.68 -15.84 19.19
CA SER A 75 -1.86 -14.46 18.70
C SER A 75 -3.27 -14.31 18.11
N ASP A 76 -4.28 -14.35 18.98
CA ASP A 76 -5.68 -14.39 18.54
C ASP A 76 -6.24 -12.99 18.22
N ASP A 77 -5.52 -11.91 18.56
CA ASP A 77 -6.09 -10.56 18.53
C ASP A 77 -5.57 -9.64 17.41
N ASP A 78 -4.54 -9.97 16.65
CA ASP A 78 -4.13 -9.11 15.51
C ASP A 78 -4.94 -9.45 14.24
N PRO A 79 -5.75 -8.52 13.69
CA PRO A 79 -6.58 -8.76 12.52
C PRO A 79 -5.76 -8.99 11.25
N GLN A 80 -4.50 -8.56 11.21
CA GLN A 80 -3.58 -8.76 10.08
C GLN A 80 -2.92 -10.14 10.10
N MET A 81 -2.74 -10.77 11.27
CA MET A 81 -2.01 -12.04 11.39
C MET A 81 -2.77 -13.26 10.84
N CYS A 82 -4.09 -13.13 10.61
CA CYS A 82 -4.92 -14.09 9.86
C CYS A 82 -4.62 -15.58 10.18
N THR A 83 -4.45 -15.92 11.46
CA THR A 83 -3.93 -17.24 11.89
C THR A 83 -4.76 -18.42 11.39
N ALA A 84 -6.06 -18.21 11.16
CA ALA A 84 -6.96 -19.21 10.56
C ALA A 84 -6.59 -19.62 9.12
N TYR A 85 -5.93 -18.74 8.37
CA TYR A 85 -5.52 -18.95 6.97
C TYR A 85 -4.00 -19.04 6.78
N ALA A 86 -3.23 -19.08 7.87
CA ALA A 86 -1.77 -19.02 7.81
C ALA A 86 -1.15 -20.13 6.93
N SER A 87 -1.76 -21.31 6.85
CA SER A 87 -1.28 -22.34 5.92
C SER A 87 -1.47 -21.92 4.46
N ASP A 88 -2.70 -21.53 4.09
CA ASP A 88 -3.06 -21.16 2.72
C ASP A 88 -2.27 -19.93 2.25
N ILE A 89 -2.06 -18.96 3.14
CA ILE A 89 -1.25 -17.77 2.89
C ILE A 89 0.19 -18.18 2.54
N TYR A 90 0.82 -19.04 3.33
CA TYR A 90 2.21 -19.42 3.08
C TYR A 90 2.36 -20.35 1.87
N ASP A 91 1.37 -21.22 1.62
CA ASP A 91 1.33 -22.01 0.39
C ASP A 91 1.25 -21.09 -0.84
N TYR A 92 0.44 -20.03 -0.77
CA TYR A 92 0.38 -19.00 -1.81
C TYR A 92 1.70 -18.23 -1.93
N LEU A 93 2.32 -17.79 -0.83
CA LEU A 93 3.60 -17.09 -0.86
C LEU A 93 4.74 -17.95 -1.44
N HIS A 94 4.77 -19.25 -1.11
CA HIS A 94 5.72 -20.21 -1.70
C HIS A 94 5.46 -20.43 -3.20
N GLN A 95 4.21 -20.42 -3.65
CA GLN A 95 3.90 -20.46 -5.09
C GLN A 95 4.30 -19.17 -5.79
N MET A 96 4.06 -18.01 -5.18
CA MET A 96 4.47 -16.72 -5.74
C MET A 96 5.98 -16.59 -5.85
N GLU A 97 6.73 -17.02 -4.84
CA GLU A 97 8.19 -16.82 -4.84
C GLU A 97 8.89 -17.61 -5.94
N ILE A 98 8.30 -18.71 -6.46
CA ILE A 98 8.89 -19.52 -7.55
C ILE A 98 8.52 -19.00 -8.95
N GLU A 99 7.58 -18.07 -9.07
CA GLU A 99 7.17 -17.52 -10.37
C GLU A 99 8.33 -16.81 -11.06
N LYS A 100 8.71 -17.29 -12.26
CA LYS A 100 9.82 -16.70 -13.04
C LYS A 100 9.66 -15.20 -13.28
N LYS A 101 8.42 -14.71 -13.49
CA LYS A 101 8.13 -13.29 -13.70
C LYS A 101 8.39 -12.40 -12.47
N ARG A 102 8.43 -12.99 -11.27
CA ARG A 102 8.68 -12.30 -10.00
C ARG A 102 10.13 -12.42 -9.53
N ARG A 103 10.94 -13.20 -10.25
CA ARG A 103 12.34 -13.50 -9.94
C ARG A 103 13.30 -12.61 -10.72
N PRO A 104 14.34 -12.06 -10.08
CA PRO A 104 15.50 -11.60 -10.83
C PRO A 104 16.25 -12.77 -11.47
N LEU A 105 16.89 -12.54 -12.61
CA LEU A 105 17.80 -13.50 -13.23
C LEU A 105 19.07 -13.62 -12.37
N PRO A 106 19.46 -14.82 -11.90
CA PRO A 106 20.58 -14.99 -10.97
C PRO A 106 21.93 -14.42 -11.43
N ASP A 107 22.11 -14.28 -12.74
CA ASP A 107 23.33 -13.86 -13.43
C ASP A 107 23.12 -12.61 -14.30
N TYR A 108 22.12 -11.78 -13.97
CA TYR A 108 21.85 -10.54 -14.72
C TYR A 108 23.03 -9.57 -14.78
N LEU A 109 23.91 -9.55 -13.77
CA LEU A 109 25.06 -8.65 -13.79
C LEU A 109 26.12 -9.10 -14.79
N GLU A 110 26.28 -10.42 -15.00
CA GLU A 110 27.18 -10.95 -16.00
C GLU A 110 26.56 -10.98 -17.41
N LYS A 111 25.27 -11.35 -17.53
CA LYS A 111 24.63 -11.62 -18.82
C LYS A 111 23.90 -10.42 -19.43
N VAL A 112 23.39 -9.51 -18.63
CA VAL A 112 22.55 -8.39 -19.09
C VAL A 112 23.29 -7.06 -18.96
N GLN A 113 23.88 -6.80 -17.79
CA GLN A 113 24.53 -5.52 -17.54
C GLN A 113 25.92 -5.44 -18.18
N LYS A 114 26.24 -4.26 -18.72
CA LYS A 114 27.54 -3.96 -19.35
C LYS A 114 28.40 -3.00 -18.55
N ASP A 115 27.77 -2.11 -17.80
CA ASP A 115 28.43 -0.99 -17.10
C ASP A 115 28.17 -1.02 -15.58
N VAL A 116 27.37 -1.97 -15.10
CA VAL A 116 27.03 -2.13 -13.67
C VAL A 116 27.69 -3.39 -13.14
N SER A 117 28.47 -3.28 -12.08
CA SER A 117 29.15 -4.41 -11.43
C SER A 117 28.49 -4.83 -10.12
N THR A 118 28.83 -6.03 -9.63
CA THR A 118 28.38 -6.53 -8.31
C THR A 118 28.74 -5.57 -7.17
N ASN A 119 29.85 -4.84 -7.28
CA ASN A 119 30.26 -3.85 -6.30
C ASN A 119 29.39 -2.59 -6.35
N MET A 120 29.07 -2.09 -7.54
CA MET A 120 28.20 -0.93 -7.68
C MET A 120 26.80 -1.21 -7.12
N ARG A 121 26.25 -2.41 -7.37
CA ARG A 121 24.98 -2.84 -6.77
C ARG A 121 25.07 -2.89 -5.24
N GLY A 122 26.13 -3.49 -4.67
CA GLY A 122 26.33 -3.54 -3.22
C GLY A 122 26.41 -2.14 -2.58
N VAL A 123 27.17 -1.22 -3.18
CA VAL A 123 27.28 0.18 -2.73
C VAL A 123 25.92 0.90 -2.80
N LEU A 124 25.15 0.68 -3.86
CA LEU A 124 23.80 1.25 -3.96
C LEU A 124 22.91 0.77 -2.81
N VAL A 125 22.88 -0.54 -2.55
CA VAL A 125 22.04 -1.10 -1.48
C VAL A 125 22.50 -0.65 -0.09
N ASP A 126 23.82 -0.57 0.16
CA ASP A 126 24.35 -0.02 1.41
C ASP A 126 23.88 1.42 1.64
N TRP A 127 23.90 2.25 0.59
CA TRP A 127 23.37 3.61 0.68
C TRP A 127 21.85 3.63 0.90
N LEU A 128 21.07 2.77 0.23
CA LEU A 128 19.63 2.69 0.43
C LEU A 128 19.23 2.28 1.85
N VAL A 129 20.06 1.53 2.57
CA VAL A 129 19.87 1.25 4.01
C VAL A 129 19.92 2.54 4.83
N GLU A 130 20.83 3.46 4.50
CA GLU A 130 20.92 4.77 5.16
C GLU A 130 19.72 5.66 4.80
N VAL A 131 19.30 5.66 3.53
CA VAL A 131 18.09 6.36 3.07
C VAL A 131 16.86 5.88 3.85
N THR A 132 16.74 4.57 4.06
CA THR A 132 15.65 3.95 4.84
C THR A 132 15.66 4.45 6.28
N ASP A 133 16.82 4.51 6.95
CA ASP A 133 16.89 5.05 8.32
C ASP A 133 16.66 6.57 8.35
N GLU A 134 17.16 7.35 7.39
CA GLU A 134 16.96 8.80 7.36
C GLU A 134 15.47 9.17 7.27
N TYR A 135 14.74 8.54 6.34
CA TYR A 135 13.30 8.76 6.16
C TYR A 135 12.42 7.92 7.12
N LYS A 136 13.02 7.12 8.00
CA LYS A 136 12.31 6.25 8.95
C LYS A 136 11.33 5.29 8.27
N LEU A 137 11.70 4.80 7.09
CA LEU A 137 10.91 3.84 6.32
C LEU A 137 10.92 2.46 6.99
N LEU A 138 9.88 1.68 6.74
CA LEU A 138 9.79 0.28 7.14
C LEU A 138 10.90 -0.53 6.47
N SER A 139 11.33 -1.62 7.12
CA SER A 139 12.31 -2.51 6.47
C SER A 139 11.72 -3.17 5.23
N ASP A 140 10.42 -3.49 5.22
CA ASP A 140 9.74 -4.11 4.07
C ASP A 140 9.89 -3.27 2.79
N THR A 141 9.81 -1.94 2.93
CA THR A 141 10.10 -0.96 1.89
C THR A 141 11.50 -1.15 1.28
N LEU A 142 12.54 -1.33 2.10
CA LEU A 142 13.90 -1.62 1.62
C LEU A 142 13.97 -2.96 0.88
N TYR A 143 13.37 -4.03 1.42
CA TYR A 143 13.39 -5.35 0.77
C TYR A 143 12.71 -5.32 -0.61
N LEU A 144 11.56 -4.66 -0.72
CA LEU A 144 10.87 -4.49 -1.99
C LEU A 144 11.65 -3.61 -2.97
N ALA A 145 12.23 -2.50 -2.50
CA ALA A 145 13.07 -1.64 -3.34
C ALA A 145 14.24 -2.43 -3.96
N VAL A 146 14.93 -3.25 -3.17
CA VAL A 146 16.00 -4.12 -3.66
C VAL A 146 15.47 -5.17 -4.65
N SER A 147 14.30 -5.76 -4.38
CA SER A 147 13.64 -6.68 -5.31
C SER A 147 13.34 -6.01 -6.67
N TYR A 148 12.85 -4.77 -6.65
CA TYR A 148 12.55 -4.02 -7.88
C TYR A 148 13.81 -3.70 -8.67
N ILE A 149 14.89 -3.28 -7.99
CA ILE A 149 16.19 -3.04 -8.62
C ILE A 149 16.70 -4.31 -9.32
N ASP A 150 16.76 -5.43 -8.60
CA ASP A 150 17.30 -6.68 -9.15
C ASP A 150 16.44 -7.20 -10.32
N ARG A 151 15.12 -7.12 -10.23
CA ARG A 151 14.21 -7.52 -11.32
C ARG A 151 14.30 -6.60 -12.53
N PHE A 152 14.41 -5.29 -12.32
CA PHE A 152 14.55 -4.32 -13.41
C PHE A 152 15.87 -4.54 -14.15
N LEU A 153 16.98 -4.71 -13.43
CA LEU A 153 18.31 -4.99 -14.00
C LEU A 153 18.39 -6.36 -14.71
N SER A 154 17.44 -7.25 -14.44
CA SER A 154 17.33 -8.55 -15.13
C SER A 154 16.81 -8.42 -16.56
N VAL A 155 16.11 -7.34 -16.90
CA VAL A 155 15.49 -7.18 -18.22
C VAL A 155 15.87 -5.88 -18.92
N ASN A 156 16.43 -4.90 -18.19
CA ASN A 156 16.83 -3.60 -18.73
C ASN A 156 18.32 -3.32 -18.49
N VAL A 157 19.04 -2.98 -19.55
CA VAL A 157 20.42 -2.50 -19.47
C VAL A 157 20.42 -1.04 -19.03
N ILE A 158 21.17 -0.70 -17.97
CA ILE A 158 21.26 0.68 -17.48
C ILE A 158 22.71 1.17 -17.46
N PRO A 159 22.99 2.41 -17.88
CA PRO A 159 24.31 3.03 -17.65
C PRO A 159 24.57 3.22 -16.15
N ARG A 160 25.82 3.08 -15.70
CA ARG A 160 26.19 3.25 -14.28
C ARG A 160 25.78 4.60 -13.71
N LYS A 161 25.77 5.64 -14.54
CA LYS A 161 25.36 7.00 -14.17
C LYS A 161 23.87 7.11 -13.78
N LYS A 162 23.02 6.17 -14.20
CA LYS A 162 21.58 6.13 -13.86
C LYS A 162 21.25 5.09 -12.78
N LEU A 163 22.24 4.38 -12.25
CA LEU A 163 22.02 3.33 -11.24
C LEU A 163 21.47 3.91 -9.93
N GLN A 164 21.95 5.08 -9.50
CA GLN A 164 21.41 5.77 -8.32
C GLN A 164 19.96 6.23 -8.53
N LEU A 165 19.63 6.72 -9.73
CA LEU A 165 18.26 7.08 -10.11
C LEU A 165 17.32 5.87 -10.00
N LEU A 166 17.73 4.72 -10.54
CA LEU A 166 16.97 3.47 -10.38
C LEU A 166 16.77 3.11 -8.90
N GLY A 167 17.80 3.27 -8.07
CA GLY A 167 17.73 2.98 -6.64
C GLY A 167 16.71 3.84 -5.89
N VAL A 168 16.78 5.17 -6.01
CA VAL A 168 15.81 6.06 -5.34
C VAL A 168 14.40 5.91 -5.89
N THR A 169 14.26 5.66 -7.18
CA THR A 169 12.96 5.44 -7.79
C THR A 169 12.34 4.13 -7.32
N SER A 170 13.14 3.06 -7.21
CA SER A 170 12.67 1.79 -6.66
C SER A 170 12.27 1.92 -5.19
N MET A 171 12.97 2.75 -4.42
CA MET A 171 12.60 3.10 -3.05
C MET A 171 11.30 3.91 -2.99
N LEU A 172 11.11 4.89 -3.89
CA LEU A 172 9.84 5.63 -4.01
C LEU A 172 8.68 4.70 -4.30
N ILE A 173 8.81 3.79 -5.27
CA ILE A 173 7.75 2.85 -5.62
C ILE A 173 7.45 1.92 -4.44
N ALA A 174 8.48 1.39 -3.77
CA ALA A 174 8.30 0.55 -2.59
C ALA A 174 7.63 1.33 -1.45
N ALA A 175 8.01 2.60 -1.25
CA ALA A 175 7.42 3.44 -0.22
C ALA A 175 5.94 3.71 -0.52
N LYS A 176 5.58 4.02 -1.77
CA LYS A 176 4.16 4.16 -2.18
C LYS A 176 3.35 2.88 -1.97
N TYR A 177 4.01 1.72 -1.96
CA TYR A 177 3.37 0.42 -1.78
C TYR A 177 3.22 0.01 -0.29
N GLU A 178 4.22 0.30 0.55
CA GLU A 178 4.27 -0.18 1.95
C GLU A 178 3.99 0.91 3.00
N GLU A 179 4.29 2.17 2.72
CA GLU A 179 4.23 3.23 3.72
C GLU A 179 2.85 3.88 3.77
N ILE A 180 2.38 4.14 5.00
CA ILE A 180 1.15 4.93 5.22
C ILE A 180 1.33 6.35 4.65
N LYS A 181 2.55 6.89 4.74
CA LYS A 181 2.91 8.23 4.25
C LYS A 181 4.25 8.15 3.51
N PRO A 182 4.26 7.83 2.21
CA PRO A 182 5.49 7.76 1.45
C PRO A 182 6.12 9.16 1.28
N PRO A 183 7.47 9.27 1.26
CA PRO A 183 8.13 10.49 0.82
C PRO A 183 7.78 10.86 -0.62
N SER A 184 7.83 12.13 -0.94
CA SER A 184 7.53 12.64 -2.28
C SER A 184 8.63 12.31 -3.29
N ALA A 185 8.32 12.39 -4.59
CA ALA A 185 9.34 12.28 -5.64
C ALA A 185 10.39 13.40 -5.55
N GLU A 186 10.03 14.57 -5.01
CA GLU A 186 10.97 15.66 -4.75
C GLU A 186 11.94 15.32 -3.63
N ASP A 187 11.48 14.66 -2.56
CA ASP A 187 12.36 14.17 -1.48
C ASP A 187 13.42 13.21 -2.03
N PHE A 188 13.01 12.29 -2.92
CA PHE A 188 13.94 11.36 -3.55
C PHE A 188 14.86 12.01 -4.59
N ALA A 189 14.42 13.07 -5.29
CA ALA A 189 15.32 13.87 -6.11
C ALA A 189 16.36 14.59 -5.23
N TYR A 190 15.90 15.17 -4.12
CA TYR A 190 16.72 15.90 -3.17
C TYR A 190 17.81 15.03 -2.55
N ILE A 191 17.49 13.81 -2.10
CA ILE A 191 18.50 12.94 -1.47
C ILE A 191 19.60 12.50 -2.44
N THR A 192 19.37 12.58 -3.75
CA THR A 192 20.45 12.40 -4.74
C THR A 192 21.37 13.61 -4.87
N ASP A 193 21.34 14.56 -3.93
CA ASP A 193 22.08 15.83 -4.00
C ASP A 193 21.69 16.62 -5.26
N ASN A 194 20.40 16.51 -5.64
CA ASN A 194 19.82 17.03 -6.88
C ASN A 194 20.58 16.62 -8.16
N THR A 195 21.25 15.46 -8.12
CA THR A 195 21.88 14.88 -9.33
C THR A 195 20.82 14.55 -10.38
N PHE A 196 19.61 14.21 -9.93
CA PHE A 196 18.44 13.98 -10.77
C PHE A 196 17.32 14.93 -10.38
N THR A 197 16.50 15.28 -11.37
CA THR A 197 15.30 16.10 -11.16
C THR A 197 14.11 15.23 -10.75
N THR A 198 13.08 15.83 -10.15
CA THR A 198 11.80 15.15 -9.88
C THR A 198 11.22 14.51 -11.14
N LYS A 199 11.39 15.15 -12.31
CA LYS A 199 10.96 14.61 -13.60
C LYS A 199 11.73 13.35 -14.00
N ASP A 200 13.03 13.28 -13.71
CA ASP A 200 13.81 12.07 -13.96
C ASP A 200 13.34 10.91 -13.09
N VAL A 201 12.99 11.17 -11.82
CA VAL A 201 12.43 10.18 -10.90
C VAL A 201 11.08 9.66 -11.40
N ILE A 202 10.16 10.56 -11.81
CA ILE A 202 8.84 10.19 -12.35
C ILE A 202 8.99 9.38 -13.65
N ASN A 203 9.88 9.79 -14.56
CA ASN A 203 10.11 9.04 -15.80
C ASN A 203 10.71 7.65 -15.55
N MET A 204 11.64 7.55 -14.59
CA MET A 204 12.18 6.25 -14.18
C MET A 204 11.08 5.41 -13.51
N GLU A 205 10.17 6.02 -12.75
CA GLU A 205 9.07 5.32 -12.09
C GLU A 205 8.17 4.63 -13.12
N ALA A 206 7.73 5.36 -14.14
CA ALA A 206 6.97 4.81 -15.26
C ALA A 206 7.70 3.63 -15.93
N SER A 207 9.00 3.79 -16.19
CA SER A 207 9.83 2.75 -16.81
C SER A 207 9.93 1.48 -15.95
N VAL A 208 10.13 1.64 -14.63
CA VAL A 208 10.19 0.51 -13.70
C VAL A 208 8.84 -0.20 -13.63
N LEU A 209 7.75 0.54 -13.44
CA LEU A 209 6.39 -0.01 -13.35
C LEU A 209 6.00 -0.77 -14.63
N GLN A 210 6.29 -0.20 -15.81
CA GLN A 210 6.02 -0.83 -17.09
C GLN A 210 6.87 -2.09 -17.30
N SER A 211 8.17 -2.02 -16.98
CA SER A 211 9.09 -3.16 -17.10
C SER A 211 8.71 -4.32 -16.19
N LEU A 212 8.25 -4.01 -14.98
CA LEU A 212 7.80 -4.99 -13.99
C LEU A 212 6.32 -5.36 -14.15
N LYS A 213 5.62 -4.78 -15.14
CA LYS A 213 4.20 -5.01 -15.43
C LYS A 213 3.29 -4.78 -14.22
N PHE A 214 3.61 -3.79 -13.40
CA PHE A 214 2.90 -3.46 -12.15
C PHE A 214 2.83 -4.61 -11.12
N GLU A 215 3.66 -5.65 -11.26
CA GLU A 215 3.75 -6.76 -10.31
C GLU A 215 4.64 -6.39 -9.13
N MET A 216 4.15 -5.55 -8.22
CA MET A 216 4.92 -4.96 -7.12
C MET A 216 4.89 -5.81 -5.84
N GLY A 217 3.80 -6.52 -5.57
CA GLY A 217 3.67 -7.41 -4.42
C GLY A 217 4.47 -8.71 -4.57
N ASN A 218 5.72 -8.74 -4.10
CA ASN A 218 6.57 -9.93 -4.11
C ASN A 218 6.90 -10.39 -2.67
N PRO A 219 6.88 -11.71 -2.40
CA PRO A 219 7.40 -12.22 -1.14
C PRO A 219 8.91 -11.92 -1.02
N THR A 220 9.32 -11.43 0.15
CA THR A 220 10.72 -11.09 0.46
C THR A 220 11.26 -12.00 1.57
N THR A 221 12.56 -11.93 1.84
CA THR A 221 13.18 -12.69 2.95
C THR A 221 12.48 -12.38 4.26
N LYS A 222 12.12 -11.11 4.48
CA LYS A 222 11.44 -10.65 5.69
C LYS A 222 10.04 -11.27 5.83
N THR A 223 9.31 -11.47 4.72
CA THR A 223 7.99 -12.11 4.68
C THR A 223 7.98 -13.48 5.37
N PHE A 224 9.00 -14.31 5.11
CA PHE A 224 9.09 -15.65 5.71
C PHE A 224 9.77 -15.65 7.09
N LEU A 225 10.69 -14.71 7.33
CA LEU A 225 11.52 -14.65 8.52
C LEU A 225 10.69 -14.62 9.81
N GLY A 226 9.62 -13.81 9.85
CA GLY A 226 8.77 -13.69 11.05
C GLY A 226 8.19 -15.03 11.52
N ARG A 227 7.67 -15.85 10.60
CA ARG A 227 7.15 -17.18 10.95
C ARG A 227 8.27 -18.14 11.37
N PHE A 228 9.39 -18.15 10.67
CA PHE A 228 10.50 -19.03 11.04
C PHE A 228 11.12 -18.65 12.40
N THR A 229 11.20 -17.37 12.75
CA THR A 229 11.61 -16.92 14.09
C THR A 229 10.66 -17.45 15.17
N ARG A 230 9.34 -17.34 14.97
CA ARG A 230 8.34 -17.83 15.93
C ARG A 230 8.44 -19.34 16.13
N ILE A 231 8.59 -20.10 15.05
CA ILE A 231 8.75 -21.56 15.10
C ILE A 231 10.09 -21.95 15.74
N ALA A 232 11.17 -21.21 15.46
CA ALA A 232 12.46 -21.42 16.10
C ALA A 232 12.41 -21.21 17.62
N GLN A 233 11.52 -20.35 18.11
CA GLN A 233 11.34 -20.08 19.53
C GLN A 233 10.28 -20.98 20.19
N GLU A 234 9.79 -22.03 19.51
CA GLU A 234 8.87 -22.98 20.12
C GLU A 234 9.49 -23.66 21.35
N GLY A 235 8.86 -23.47 22.52
CA GLY A 235 9.27 -24.05 23.80
C GLY A 235 9.96 -23.08 24.77
N TYR A 236 10.21 -21.83 24.38
CA TYR A 236 10.68 -20.79 25.29
C TYR A 236 9.49 -20.07 25.96
N GLU A 237 9.56 -19.83 27.27
CA GLU A 237 8.52 -19.10 28.00
C GLU A 237 8.39 -17.63 27.55
N ASN A 238 9.49 -17.04 27.05
CA ASN A 238 9.55 -15.67 26.53
C ASN A 238 10.25 -15.63 25.17
N PRO A 239 9.85 -14.74 24.23
CA PRO A 239 10.53 -14.57 22.95
C PRO A 239 12.00 -14.19 23.12
N ASP A 240 12.89 -14.92 22.46
CA ASP A 240 14.32 -14.58 22.41
C ASP A 240 14.55 -13.41 21.45
N LEU A 241 14.48 -12.18 21.99
CA LEU A 241 14.73 -10.97 21.22
C LEU A 241 16.11 -10.96 20.55
N GLN A 242 17.12 -11.66 21.11
CA GLN A 242 18.44 -11.73 20.48
C GLN A 242 18.40 -12.52 19.18
N LEU A 243 17.66 -13.64 19.15
CA LEU A 243 17.44 -14.41 17.93
C LEU A 243 16.75 -13.56 16.85
N GLU A 244 15.72 -12.82 17.24
CA GLU A 244 14.96 -11.98 16.33
C GLU A 244 15.81 -10.84 15.74
N PHE A 245 16.50 -10.06 16.59
CA PHE A 245 17.38 -8.97 16.14
C PHE A 245 18.54 -9.47 15.29
N LEU A 246 19.16 -10.60 15.66
CA LEU A 246 20.23 -11.22 14.87
C LEU A 246 19.70 -11.71 13.52
N GLY A 247 18.49 -12.29 13.51
CA GLY A 247 17.80 -12.68 12.28
C GLY A 247 17.61 -11.49 11.33
N TYR A 248 17.03 -10.39 11.81
CA TYR A 248 16.85 -9.20 10.97
C TYR A 248 18.17 -8.62 10.47
N TYR A 249 19.20 -8.56 11.31
CA TYR A 249 20.52 -8.10 10.93
C TYR A 249 21.14 -8.95 9.80
N LEU A 250 21.13 -10.28 9.94
CA LEU A 250 21.69 -11.19 8.94
C LEU A 250 20.86 -11.18 7.64
N ALA A 251 19.55 -11.03 7.74
CA ALA A 251 18.67 -10.89 6.58
C ALA A 251 18.98 -9.58 5.81
N GLU A 252 19.19 -8.46 6.49
CA GLU A 252 19.57 -7.20 5.82
C GLU A 252 20.98 -7.26 5.24
N LEU A 253 21.94 -7.95 5.89
CA LEU A 253 23.26 -8.19 5.29
C LEU A 253 23.16 -8.98 3.99
N SER A 254 22.25 -9.95 3.91
CA SER A 254 22.06 -10.74 2.70
C SER A 254 21.68 -9.89 1.48
N LEU A 255 21.04 -8.73 1.69
CA LEU A 255 20.70 -7.79 0.63
C LEU A 255 21.92 -7.13 -0.02
N LEU A 256 23.08 -7.09 0.64
CA LEU A 256 24.29 -6.44 0.12
C LEU A 256 25.06 -7.30 -0.89
N ASP A 257 24.92 -8.63 -0.82
CA ASP A 257 25.70 -9.56 -1.64
C ASP A 257 24.88 -10.12 -2.80
N TYR A 258 25.36 -9.88 -4.01
CA TYR A 258 24.75 -10.38 -5.23
C TYR A 258 24.60 -11.91 -5.27
N ASN A 259 25.48 -12.66 -4.60
CA ASN A 259 25.40 -14.11 -4.55
C ASN A 259 24.15 -14.63 -3.84
N CYS A 260 23.45 -13.78 -3.08
CA CYS A 260 22.19 -14.12 -2.43
C CYS A 260 20.99 -14.10 -3.40
N VAL A 261 21.09 -13.40 -4.53
CA VAL A 261 19.98 -13.18 -5.49
C VAL A 261 19.46 -14.50 -6.09
N LYS A 262 20.34 -15.51 -6.23
CA LYS A 262 19.98 -16.81 -6.79
C LYS A 262 19.07 -17.66 -5.89
N PHE A 263 19.03 -17.38 -4.58
CA PHE A 263 18.26 -18.19 -3.64
C PHE A 263 16.81 -17.74 -3.55
N LEU A 264 15.94 -18.64 -3.09
CA LEU A 264 14.56 -18.27 -2.77
C LEU A 264 14.52 -17.41 -1.48
N PRO A 265 13.68 -16.37 -1.40
CA PRO A 265 13.54 -15.57 -0.18
C PRO A 265 13.26 -16.42 1.07
N SER A 266 12.45 -17.48 0.96
CA SER A 266 12.23 -18.43 2.06
C SER A 266 13.50 -19.21 2.43
N LEU A 267 14.33 -19.59 1.46
CA LEU A 267 15.62 -20.25 1.69
C LEU A 267 16.59 -19.31 2.42
N VAL A 268 16.68 -18.05 2.00
CA VAL A 268 17.50 -17.03 2.67
C VAL A 268 17.02 -16.84 4.12
N ALA A 269 15.70 -16.75 4.35
CA ALA A 269 15.13 -16.63 5.69
C ALA A 269 15.46 -17.85 6.57
N ALA A 270 15.36 -19.06 6.02
CA ALA A 270 15.73 -20.29 6.69
C ALA A 270 17.23 -20.34 7.03
N ALA A 271 18.10 -19.96 6.09
CA ALA A 271 19.55 -19.89 6.30
C ALA A 271 19.93 -18.86 7.38
N VAL A 272 19.26 -17.71 7.41
CA VAL A 272 19.40 -16.70 8.46
C VAL A 272 19.04 -17.27 9.83
N ILE A 273 17.89 -17.95 9.97
CA ILE A 273 17.49 -18.56 11.25
C ILE A 273 18.46 -19.65 11.69
N PHE A 274 18.90 -20.49 10.77
CA PHE A 274 19.92 -21.50 11.03
C PHE A 274 21.19 -20.85 11.61
N LEU A 275 21.69 -19.81 10.95
CA LEU A 275 22.92 -19.13 11.33
C LEU A 275 22.77 -18.35 12.64
N SER A 276 21.62 -17.70 12.88
CA SER A 276 21.32 -17.02 14.13
C SER A 276 21.34 -17.98 15.31
N ARG A 277 20.69 -19.14 15.18
CA ARG A 277 20.69 -20.18 16.22
C ARG A 277 22.08 -20.75 16.45
N PHE A 278 22.83 -21.02 15.39
CA PHE A 278 24.21 -21.49 15.50
C PHE A 278 25.10 -20.48 16.23
N THR A 279 24.95 -19.19 15.92
CA THR A 279 25.72 -18.10 16.55
C THR A 279 25.40 -17.98 18.05
N LEU A 280 24.12 -18.06 18.42
CA LEU A 280 23.68 -17.93 19.81
C LEU A 280 23.90 -19.20 20.64
N GLN A 281 23.79 -20.38 20.02
CA GLN A 281 23.85 -21.67 20.67
C GLN A 281 24.73 -22.66 19.88
N PRO A 282 26.06 -22.46 19.84
CA PRO A 282 26.96 -23.27 18.99
C PRO A 282 27.04 -24.74 19.39
N LYS A 283 26.57 -25.11 20.60
CA LYS A 283 26.57 -26.47 21.11
C LYS A 283 25.32 -27.27 20.75
N SER A 284 24.26 -26.62 20.26
CA SER A 284 23.00 -27.29 19.87
C SER A 284 22.89 -27.38 18.36
N HIS A 285 22.18 -28.40 17.85
CA HIS A 285 21.89 -28.46 16.43
C HIS A 285 20.92 -27.32 16.06
N PRO A 286 21.29 -26.41 15.13
CA PRO A 286 20.51 -25.20 14.88
C PRO A 286 19.22 -25.44 14.10
N TRP A 287 19.01 -26.62 13.51
CA TRP A 287 17.84 -26.92 12.68
C TRP A 287 16.93 -27.98 13.31
N SER A 288 15.74 -27.57 13.76
CA SER A 288 14.77 -28.49 14.35
C SER A 288 13.90 -29.17 13.30
N LEU A 289 13.27 -30.30 13.66
CA LEU A 289 12.28 -30.96 12.80
C LEU A 289 11.09 -30.04 12.49
N ALA A 290 10.67 -29.20 13.44
CA ALA A 290 9.61 -28.21 13.22
C ALA A 290 10.00 -27.20 12.13
N LEU A 291 11.22 -26.66 12.17
CA LEU A 291 11.75 -25.75 11.16
C LEU A 291 11.85 -26.43 9.78
N GLN A 292 12.32 -27.68 9.74
CA GLN A 292 12.34 -28.45 8.50
C GLN A 292 10.93 -28.66 7.93
N CYS A 293 9.95 -29.01 8.78
CA CYS A 293 8.56 -29.22 8.35
C CYS A 293 7.87 -27.95 7.86
N CYS A 294 8.11 -26.80 8.49
CA CYS A 294 7.46 -25.54 8.14
C CYS A 294 8.10 -24.85 6.94
N SER A 295 9.43 -24.95 6.79
CA SER A 295 10.17 -24.31 5.69
C SER A 295 10.29 -25.18 4.45
N GLY A 296 10.18 -26.52 4.60
CA GLY A 296 10.43 -27.46 3.51
C GLY A 296 11.90 -27.72 3.20
N TYR A 297 12.84 -27.14 3.96
CA TYR A 297 14.29 -27.27 3.73
C TYR A 297 14.99 -28.16 4.77
N ARG A 298 15.88 -29.02 4.28
CA ARG A 298 16.83 -29.75 5.12
C ARG A 298 18.10 -28.93 5.31
N PRO A 299 18.92 -29.21 6.34
CA PRO A 299 20.17 -28.48 6.56
C PRO A 299 21.13 -28.48 5.35
N VAL A 300 21.14 -29.57 4.58
CA VAL A 300 21.97 -29.69 3.37
C VAL A 300 21.55 -28.70 2.27
N ASP A 301 20.25 -28.41 2.17
CA ASP A 301 19.69 -27.49 1.18
C ASP A 301 20.06 -26.02 1.52
N LEU A 302 20.30 -25.73 2.80
CA LEU A 302 20.67 -24.39 3.30
C LEU A 302 22.17 -24.09 3.23
N LYS A 303 23.02 -25.12 3.10
CA LYS A 303 24.47 -25.04 3.33
C LYS A 303 25.15 -23.90 2.58
N GLU A 304 24.88 -23.77 1.28
CA GLU A 304 25.54 -22.76 0.45
C GLU A 304 25.17 -21.33 0.89
N CYS A 305 23.87 -21.09 1.10
CA CYS A 305 23.36 -19.79 1.54
C CYS A 305 23.88 -19.42 2.93
N VAL A 306 23.89 -20.37 3.88
CA VAL A 306 24.44 -20.18 5.23
C VAL A 306 25.90 -19.76 5.17
N LEU A 307 26.73 -20.39 4.33
CA LEU A 307 28.15 -20.04 4.22
C LEU A 307 28.36 -18.64 3.65
N ILE A 308 27.58 -18.23 2.64
CA ILE A 308 27.64 -16.87 2.09
C ILE A 308 27.28 -15.84 3.15
N ILE A 309 26.18 -16.04 3.89
CA ILE A 309 25.73 -15.11 4.93
C ILE A 309 26.70 -15.10 6.12
N HIS A 310 27.31 -16.24 6.45
CA HIS A 310 28.32 -16.32 7.51
C HIS A 310 29.60 -15.54 7.14
N ASP A 311 30.05 -15.60 5.89
CA ASP A 311 31.16 -14.75 5.42
C ASP A 311 30.83 -13.26 5.50
N LEU A 312 29.57 -12.87 5.21
CA LEU A 312 29.10 -11.50 5.42
C LEU A 312 29.08 -11.14 6.90
N GLN A 313 28.61 -12.02 7.80
CA GLN A 313 28.58 -11.79 9.24
C GLN A 313 30.00 -11.53 9.79
N LEU A 314 30.98 -12.31 9.33
CA LEU A 314 32.39 -12.20 9.72
C LEU A 314 33.15 -11.08 9.01
N SER A 315 32.49 -10.29 8.16
CA SER A 315 33.13 -9.23 7.35
C SER A 315 34.26 -9.76 6.45
N ARG A 316 34.18 -11.03 6.01
CA ARG A 316 35.08 -11.60 5.00
C ARG A 316 34.66 -11.18 3.59
N ARG A 317 33.39 -10.81 3.43
CA ARG A 317 32.80 -10.20 2.24
C ARG A 317 32.19 -8.85 2.59
N ARG A 318 32.26 -7.90 1.65
CA ARG A 318 31.62 -6.56 1.75
C ARG A 318 31.97 -5.81 3.05
N SER A 319 33.19 -5.95 3.55
CA SER A 319 33.64 -5.31 4.80
C SER A 319 33.62 -3.78 4.76
N ASN A 320 33.73 -3.21 3.57
CA ASN A 320 33.67 -1.77 3.29
C ASN A 320 32.24 -1.20 3.31
N LEU A 321 31.21 -2.04 3.30
CA LEU A 321 29.80 -1.63 3.35
C LEU A 321 29.31 -1.70 4.80
N SER A 322 29.15 -0.54 5.44
CA SER A 322 28.97 -0.44 6.89
C SER A 322 27.55 -0.08 7.33
N ALA A 323 26.67 0.35 6.42
CA ALA A 323 25.38 0.96 6.78
C ALA A 323 24.52 0.01 7.63
N VAL A 324 24.39 -1.26 7.20
CA VAL A 324 23.65 -2.29 7.97
C VAL A 324 24.28 -2.48 9.35
N ARG A 325 25.62 -2.55 9.45
CA ARG A 325 26.30 -2.74 10.73
C ARG A 325 26.09 -1.57 11.66
N ASP A 326 26.19 -0.35 11.14
CA ASP A 326 26.08 0.87 11.91
C ASP A 326 24.64 1.10 12.39
N LYS A 327 23.65 0.81 11.54
CA LYS A 327 22.23 0.76 11.89
C LYS A 327 22.01 -0.14 13.12
N TYR A 328 22.44 -1.40 13.07
CA TYR A 328 22.18 -2.35 14.16
C TYR A 328 23.03 -2.11 15.41
N LYS A 329 24.24 -1.52 15.29
CA LYS A 329 25.01 -1.03 16.46
C LYS A 329 24.23 0.06 17.20
N LEU A 330 23.63 1.01 16.46
CA LEU A 330 22.86 2.10 17.05
C LEU A 330 21.58 1.57 17.72
N HIS A 331 20.88 0.63 17.08
CA HIS A 331 19.72 -0.04 17.69
C HIS A 331 20.08 -0.75 19.00
N LYS A 332 21.20 -1.49 19.03
CA LYS A 332 21.70 -2.13 20.26
C LYS A 332 21.97 -1.10 21.37
N LYS A 333 22.58 0.04 21.02
CA LYS A 333 22.86 1.13 21.97
C LYS A 333 21.56 1.73 22.52
N ARG A 334 20.59 2.06 21.66
CA ARG A 334 19.29 2.61 22.05
C ARG A 334 18.50 1.63 22.93
N ALA A 335 18.51 0.34 22.61
CA ALA A 335 17.87 -0.70 23.42
C ALA A 335 18.50 -0.78 24.82
N ALA A 336 19.83 -0.74 24.92
CA ALA A 336 20.52 -0.72 26.20
C ALA A 336 20.20 0.55 27.02
N GLU A 337 20.15 1.72 26.38
CA GLU A 337 19.79 2.99 27.02
C GLU A 337 18.34 3.00 27.55
N ALA A 338 17.39 2.45 26.78
CA ALA A 338 15.99 2.31 27.20
C ALA A 338 15.83 1.39 28.42
N MET A 339 16.60 0.29 28.50
CA MET A 339 16.61 -0.59 29.68
C MET A 339 17.17 0.11 30.92
N VAL A 340 18.19 0.96 30.77
CA VAL A 340 18.75 1.75 31.89
C VAL A 340 17.75 2.80 32.39
N GLN A 341 16.98 3.43 31.49
CA GLN A 341 15.95 4.41 31.89
C GLN A 341 14.77 3.76 32.62
N GLN A 342 14.39 2.53 32.27
CA GLN A 342 13.32 1.80 32.98
C GLN A 342 13.72 1.40 34.41
N LEU A 343 15.02 1.19 34.67
CA LEU A 343 15.54 0.88 36.01
C LEU A 343 15.68 2.11 36.93
N GLN A 344 15.55 3.32 36.40
CA GLN A 344 15.72 4.58 37.14
C GLN A 344 14.40 5.28 37.51
N GLN A 345 13.24 4.73 37.17
CA GLN A 345 11.97 5.28 37.66
C GLN A 345 11.62 4.72 39.05
N PRO A 346 11.49 5.54 40.09
CA PRO A 346 10.93 5.07 41.36
C PRO A 346 9.45 4.73 41.17
N ASN A 347 9.02 3.59 41.72
CA ASN A 347 7.64 3.12 41.72
C ASN A 347 6.63 4.24 42.01
N LYS A 348 5.98 4.78 40.96
CA LYS A 348 4.83 5.67 41.13
C LYS A 348 3.56 4.82 41.22
N LYS A 349 2.94 4.92 42.40
CA LYS A 349 1.62 4.39 42.72
C LYS A 349 0.60 4.78 41.64
N ARG A 350 -0.28 3.83 41.29
CA ARG A 350 -1.48 4.06 40.47
C ARG A 350 -2.26 5.25 41.01
N VAL A 351 -2.51 6.25 40.16
CA VAL A 351 -3.51 7.30 40.41
C VAL A 351 -4.73 6.98 39.54
N VAL A 352 -5.88 6.90 40.21
CA VAL A 352 -7.20 6.62 39.64
C VAL A 352 -7.70 7.87 38.91
N LEU A 353 -8.36 7.66 37.77
CA LEU A 353 -9.05 8.67 36.98
C LEU A 353 -10.06 9.46 37.82
N GLY A 354 -9.88 10.77 37.90
CA GLY A 354 -10.85 11.72 38.42
C GLY A 354 -10.35 13.16 38.25
N GLU A 355 -11.16 13.98 37.57
CA GLU A 355 -11.15 15.45 37.54
C GLU A 355 -10.18 16.13 36.54
N ILE A 356 -10.73 16.47 35.37
CA ILE A 356 -10.20 17.48 34.45
C ILE A 356 -10.78 18.83 34.89
N GLN A 357 -9.92 19.81 35.20
CA GLN A 357 -10.29 21.22 35.26
C GLN A 357 -9.69 21.96 34.06
N ASP A 358 -10.55 22.77 33.43
CA ASP A 358 -10.28 23.72 32.36
C ASP A 358 -9.20 24.75 32.76
N LEU A 359 -8.25 25.00 31.86
CA LEU A 359 -7.51 26.27 31.84
C LEU A 359 -7.33 26.75 30.40
N SER A 360 -7.95 27.91 30.16
CA SER A 360 -7.91 28.73 28.95
C SER A 360 -6.56 29.43 28.71
N ASN A 361 -6.24 29.59 27.42
CA ASN A 361 -5.46 30.63 26.74
C ASN A 361 -4.56 31.58 27.57
N GLU A 362 -3.29 31.67 27.17
CA GLU A 362 -2.65 32.96 26.79
C GLU A 362 -1.43 32.72 25.87
N GLY A 363 -1.24 33.62 24.89
CA GLY A 363 -0.45 33.38 23.67
C GLY A 363 0.98 33.93 23.66
N ILE A 364 1.75 33.52 22.63
CA ILE A 364 3.01 34.15 22.22
C ILE A 364 3.04 34.26 20.68
N ILE A 365 3.12 35.49 20.20
CA ILE A 365 3.32 35.92 18.79
C ILE A 365 4.81 35.90 18.46
N LYS A 366 5.25 35.29 17.34
CA LYS A 366 6.42 35.77 16.57
C LYS A 366 6.25 35.63 15.04
N SER A 367 6.44 36.79 14.41
CA SER A 367 6.46 37.22 13.00
C SER A 367 6.94 36.25 11.91
N ARG A 368 6.16 36.14 10.82
CA ARG A 368 6.60 35.72 9.47
C ARG A 368 6.93 36.95 8.62
N LYS A 369 8.13 36.97 8.02
CA LYS A 369 8.57 37.99 7.04
C LYS A 369 8.04 37.64 5.64
N THR A 370 7.31 38.57 5.05
CA THR A 370 6.78 38.50 3.67
C THR A 370 7.76 39.15 2.70
N ILE A 371 8.26 38.41 1.70
CA ILE A 371 9.04 38.97 0.59
C ILE A 371 8.12 39.17 -0.61
N LYS A 372 7.92 40.43 -1.00
CA LYS A 372 7.14 40.86 -2.16
C LYS A 372 7.90 40.54 -3.46
N ARG A 373 7.25 39.92 -4.45
CA ARG A 373 7.70 39.91 -5.85
C ARG A 373 6.67 40.61 -6.74
N LYS A 374 7.19 41.52 -7.58
CA LYS A 374 6.47 42.48 -8.43
C LYS A 374 5.75 41.81 -9.60
N VAL A 375 4.56 42.32 -9.89
CA VAL A 375 3.70 42.07 -11.05
C VAL A 375 4.28 42.73 -12.31
N LYS A 376 4.20 42.05 -13.46
CA LYS A 376 4.13 42.66 -14.80
C LYS A 376 3.00 41.99 -15.59
N ARG A 377 2.12 42.84 -16.16
CA ARG A 377 0.97 42.55 -17.05
C ARG A 377 1.46 42.14 -18.45
N SER A 378 1.02 40.99 -18.97
CA SER A 378 -0.09 40.72 -19.92
C SER A 378 0.22 40.95 -21.41
N VAL A 379 0.17 39.89 -22.23
CA VAL A 379 -0.27 39.86 -23.64
C VAL A 379 -0.99 38.52 -23.90
N ALA A 380 -1.93 38.56 -24.84
CA ALA A 380 -3.14 37.77 -25.09
C ALA A 380 -3.02 36.27 -25.46
N GLU A 381 -4.21 35.65 -25.37
CA GLU A 381 -4.68 34.28 -25.55
C GLU A 381 -4.23 33.53 -26.82
N LYS A 382 -4.03 32.22 -26.62
CA LYS A 382 -4.44 31.15 -27.55
C LYS A 382 -4.85 29.94 -26.70
N ASP A 383 -6.03 29.40 -26.98
CA ASP A 383 -6.60 28.20 -26.38
C ASP A 383 -5.54 27.10 -26.27
N LYS A 384 -5.12 26.83 -25.04
CA LYS A 384 -4.41 25.61 -24.68
C LYS A 384 -5.41 24.74 -23.96
N GLU A 385 -5.53 23.49 -24.39
CA GLU A 385 -6.06 22.41 -23.57
C GLU A 385 -5.43 22.52 -22.18
N SER A 386 -6.18 23.07 -21.22
CA SER A 386 -5.82 23.00 -19.83
C SER A 386 -6.19 21.60 -19.40
N ASP A 387 -5.24 20.68 -19.53
CA ASP A 387 -5.34 19.39 -18.88
C ASP A 387 -5.46 19.65 -17.36
N VAL A 388 -6.68 19.49 -16.87
CA VAL A 388 -7.13 19.84 -15.51
C VAL A 388 -6.32 19.07 -14.46
N ASP A 389 -5.66 17.98 -14.87
CA ASP A 389 -4.87 17.10 -14.03
C ASP A 389 -3.39 17.52 -13.88
N VAL A 390 -2.91 18.53 -14.63
CA VAL A 390 -1.47 18.89 -14.67
C VAL A 390 -1.11 19.96 -13.64
N ASN A 391 -2.09 20.65 -13.05
CA ASN A 391 -1.84 21.70 -12.06
C ASN A 391 -2.46 21.34 -10.70
N LEU A 392 -1.58 21.21 -9.68
CA LEU A 392 -1.82 21.04 -8.23
C LEU A 392 -1.93 19.57 -7.76
N ASP A 393 -1.32 19.08 -6.68
CA ASP A 393 -0.70 19.68 -5.47
C ASP A 393 0.34 18.66 -4.91
N ASP A 394 1.16 19.04 -3.92
CA ASP A 394 2.27 18.27 -3.28
C ASP A 394 1.93 16.84 -2.73
N ASP A 395 0.75 16.28 -3.05
CA ASP A 395 0.32 14.94 -2.62
C ASP A 395 0.86 13.85 -3.56
N PRO A 396 1.81 13.00 -3.11
CA PRO A 396 2.38 11.93 -3.91
C PRO A 396 1.35 10.88 -4.36
N GLN A 397 0.18 10.82 -3.73
CA GLN A 397 -0.90 9.89 -4.06
C GLN A 397 -1.78 10.36 -5.23
N MET A 398 -1.78 11.65 -5.56
CA MET A 398 -2.63 12.20 -6.62
C MET A 398 -2.13 11.88 -8.03
N CYS A 399 -0.84 11.58 -8.19
CA CYS A 399 -0.25 11.03 -9.42
C CYS A 399 -0.71 11.73 -10.72
N GLY A 400 -0.72 13.07 -10.75
CA GLY A 400 -1.29 13.85 -11.88
C GLY A 400 -0.78 13.44 -13.26
N ALA A 401 0.49 13.04 -13.37
CA ALA A 401 1.10 12.54 -14.60
C ALA A 401 0.45 11.27 -15.17
N TYR A 402 -0.25 10.48 -14.34
CA TYR A 402 -0.91 9.22 -14.71
C TYR A 402 -2.44 9.29 -14.55
N ALA A 403 -2.99 10.48 -14.25
CA ALA A 403 -4.40 10.61 -13.90
C ALA A 403 -5.34 10.12 -15.01
N SER A 404 -4.99 10.35 -16.29
CA SER A 404 -5.74 9.81 -17.43
C SER A 404 -5.70 8.28 -17.46
N ASP A 405 -4.50 7.69 -17.45
CA ASP A 405 -4.31 6.23 -17.51
C ASP A 405 -5.00 5.50 -16.35
N ILE A 406 -4.92 6.05 -15.13
CA ILE A 406 -5.58 5.52 -13.93
C ILE A 406 -7.10 5.51 -14.13
N TYR A 407 -7.65 6.56 -14.72
CA TYR A 407 -9.08 6.70 -14.90
C TYR A 407 -9.61 5.81 -16.03
N ASP A 408 -8.87 5.68 -17.13
CA ASP A 408 -9.14 4.71 -18.17
C ASP A 408 -9.13 3.28 -17.62
N TYR A 409 -8.16 2.98 -16.75
CA TYR A 409 -8.11 1.70 -16.04
C TYR A 409 -9.32 1.49 -15.12
N PHE A 410 -9.75 2.50 -14.35
CA PHE A 410 -10.95 2.39 -13.53
C PHE A 410 -12.22 2.18 -14.36
N HIS A 411 -12.35 2.84 -15.51
CA HIS A 411 -13.46 2.61 -16.44
C HIS A 411 -13.44 1.18 -17.00
N GLN A 412 -12.26 0.63 -17.32
CA GLN A 412 -12.14 -0.77 -17.74
C GLN A 412 -12.52 -1.74 -16.61
N LEU A 413 -12.13 -1.46 -15.36
CA LEU A 413 -12.45 -2.30 -14.22
C LEU A 413 -13.95 -2.29 -13.87
N GLU A 414 -14.62 -1.15 -13.92
CA GLU A 414 -16.04 -1.07 -13.51
C GLU A 414 -16.99 -1.80 -14.47
N ILE A 415 -16.59 -2.00 -15.73
CA ILE A 415 -17.37 -2.75 -16.73
C ILE A 415 -17.11 -4.26 -16.70
N GLU A 416 -16.07 -4.73 -15.99
CA GLU A 416 -15.76 -6.15 -15.89
C GLU A 416 -16.93 -6.92 -15.25
N LYS A 417 -17.50 -7.88 -15.99
CA LYS A 417 -18.65 -8.68 -15.51
C LYS A 417 -18.40 -9.37 -14.17
N LYS A 418 -17.15 -9.81 -13.89
CA LYS A 418 -16.78 -10.46 -12.62
C LYS A 418 -16.73 -9.51 -11.41
N ARG A 419 -16.66 -8.20 -11.66
CA ARG A 419 -16.61 -7.14 -10.64
C ARG A 419 -17.96 -6.47 -10.43
N ARG A 420 -18.92 -6.70 -11.34
CA ARG A 420 -20.27 -6.15 -11.21
C ARG A 420 -21.20 -7.11 -10.45
N PRO A 421 -22.04 -6.59 -9.55
CA PRO A 421 -23.18 -7.35 -9.07
C PRO A 421 -24.18 -7.61 -10.21
N LEU A 422 -24.91 -8.71 -10.13
CA LEU A 422 -26.01 -9.04 -11.03
C LEU A 422 -27.18 -8.07 -10.74
N PRO A 423 -27.64 -7.25 -11.70
CA PRO A 423 -28.64 -6.21 -11.43
C PRO A 423 -29.99 -6.70 -10.85
N ASP A 424 -30.32 -7.97 -11.09
CA ASP A 424 -31.57 -8.61 -10.69
C ASP A 424 -31.33 -9.83 -9.76
N TYR A 425 -30.28 -9.76 -8.92
CA TYR A 425 -29.95 -10.85 -7.99
C TYR A 425 -31.02 -11.11 -6.93
N LEU A 426 -31.77 -10.09 -6.50
CA LEU A 426 -32.84 -10.28 -5.53
C LEU A 426 -33.98 -11.11 -6.11
N GLU A 427 -34.27 -10.94 -7.40
CA GLU A 427 -35.31 -11.69 -8.11
C GLU A 427 -34.82 -13.07 -8.57
N LYS A 428 -33.59 -13.16 -9.08
CA LYS A 428 -33.07 -14.39 -9.71
C LYS A 428 -32.35 -15.35 -8.78
N VAL A 429 -31.74 -14.84 -7.71
CA VAL A 429 -30.85 -15.62 -6.84
C VAL A 429 -31.42 -15.73 -5.43
N GLN A 430 -31.81 -14.61 -4.83
CA GLN A 430 -32.30 -14.60 -3.45
C GLN A 430 -33.73 -15.13 -3.35
N LYS A 431 -34.01 -15.80 -2.23
CA LYS A 431 -35.34 -16.37 -1.92
C LYS A 431 -35.98 -15.78 -0.67
N ASP A 432 -35.16 -15.32 0.27
CA ASP A 432 -35.58 -14.87 1.61
C ASP A 432 -35.07 -13.45 1.94
N VAL A 433 -34.30 -12.83 1.03
CA VAL A 433 -33.78 -11.47 1.17
C VAL A 433 -34.52 -10.56 0.19
N SER A 434 -35.04 -9.44 0.68
CA SER A 434 -35.72 -8.42 -0.11
C SER A 434 -34.91 -7.14 -0.24
N ALA A 435 -35.29 -6.26 -1.18
CA ALA A 435 -34.65 -4.96 -1.36
C ALA A 435 -34.72 -4.10 -0.11
N ASN A 436 -35.83 -4.17 0.64
CA ASN A 436 -35.98 -3.47 1.91
C ASN A 436 -35.01 -4.00 2.98
N MET A 437 -34.85 -5.33 3.09
CA MET A 437 -33.89 -5.91 4.05
C MET A 437 -32.45 -5.51 3.72
N ARG A 438 -32.09 -5.43 2.44
CA ARG A 438 -30.80 -4.89 1.98
C ARG A 438 -30.66 -3.42 2.40
N GLY A 439 -31.67 -2.58 2.14
CA GLY A 439 -31.66 -1.17 2.51
C GLY A 439 -31.47 -0.96 4.02
N VAL A 440 -32.20 -1.71 4.85
CA VAL A 440 -32.05 -1.70 6.32
C VAL A 440 -30.65 -2.13 6.76
N LEU A 441 -30.07 -3.16 6.13
CA LEU A 441 -28.69 -3.56 6.43
C LEU A 441 -27.70 -2.43 6.11
N VAL A 442 -27.81 -1.81 4.94
CA VAL A 442 -26.88 -0.76 4.51
C VAL A 442 -27.03 0.49 5.40
N ASP A 443 -28.26 0.87 5.76
CA ASP A 443 -28.52 1.98 6.69
C ASP A 443 -27.85 1.75 8.04
N TRP A 444 -28.01 0.55 8.61
CA TRP A 444 -27.31 0.17 9.84
C TRP A 444 -25.78 0.17 9.69
N LEU A 445 -25.24 -0.28 8.55
CA LEU A 445 -23.79 -0.26 8.29
C LEU A 445 -23.24 1.18 8.20
N VAL A 446 -24.05 2.17 7.82
CA VAL A 446 -23.65 3.59 7.89
C VAL A 446 -23.41 4.01 9.34
N GLU A 447 -24.27 3.57 10.27
CA GLU A 447 -24.09 3.83 11.71
C GLU A 447 -22.83 3.13 12.25
N VAL A 448 -22.61 1.87 11.87
CA VAL A 448 -21.41 1.11 12.24
C VAL A 448 -20.14 1.82 11.75
N ALA A 449 -20.16 2.35 10.52
CA ALA A 449 -19.04 3.09 9.96
C ALA A 449 -18.76 4.39 10.74
N GLU A 450 -19.79 5.13 11.17
CA GLU A 450 -19.60 6.32 12.02
C GLU A 450 -19.09 5.96 13.42
N GLU A 451 -19.61 4.89 14.04
CA GLU A 451 -19.20 4.41 15.37
C GLU A 451 -17.70 4.05 15.40
N TYR A 452 -17.23 3.30 14.40
CA TYR A 452 -15.82 2.94 14.26
C TYR A 452 -14.97 3.95 13.49
N LYS A 453 -15.56 5.09 13.09
CA LYS A 453 -14.90 6.18 12.36
C LYS A 453 -14.17 5.69 11.10
N LEU A 454 -14.80 4.76 10.39
CA LEU A 454 -14.28 4.20 9.15
C LEU A 454 -14.32 5.24 8.03
N LEU A 455 -13.40 5.10 7.06
CA LEU A 455 -13.41 5.86 5.82
C LEU A 455 -14.68 5.58 5.02
N SER A 456 -15.12 6.55 4.23
CA SER A 456 -16.26 6.31 3.33
C SER A 456 -15.96 5.19 2.35
N ASP A 457 -14.73 5.11 1.81
CA ASP A 457 -14.30 4.09 0.86
C ASP A 457 -14.54 2.67 1.42
N THR A 458 -14.29 2.47 2.71
CA THR A 458 -14.62 1.23 3.44
C THR A 458 -16.11 0.88 3.35
N LEU A 459 -17.00 1.84 3.54
CA LEU A 459 -18.45 1.63 3.39
C LEU A 459 -18.84 1.28 1.94
N TYR A 460 -18.31 2.01 0.95
CA TYR A 460 -18.60 1.72 -0.46
C TYR A 460 -18.12 0.32 -0.87
N LEU A 461 -16.91 -0.08 -0.46
CA LEU A 461 -16.39 -1.43 -0.69
C LEU A 461 -17.24 -2.49 0.02
N THR A 462 -17.67 -2.23 1.26
CA THR A 462 -18.57 -3.11 2.01
C THR A 462 -19.83 -3.43 1.20
N VAL A 463 -20.52 -2.40 0.70
CA VAL A 463 -21.76 -2.57 -0.08
C VAL A 463 -21.49 -3.32 -1.39
N SER A 464 -20.39 -3.00 -2.07
CA SER A 464 -19.95 -3.71 -3.27
C SER A 464 -19.72 -5.21 -3.00
N HIS A 465 -19.09 -5.56 -1.88
CA HIS A 465 -18.86 -6.95 -1.49
C HIS A 465 -20.16 -7.69 -1.21
N ILE A 466 -21.10 -7.04 -0.49
CA ILE A 466 -22.42 -7.60 -0.19
C ILE A 466 -23.18 -7.90 -1.49
N ASP A 467 -23.30 -6.92 -2.39
CA ASP A 467 -24.07 -7.07 -3.63
C ASP A 467 -23.47 -8.15 -4.54
N ARG A 468 -22.14 -8.18 -4.69
CA ARG A 468 -21.46 -9.21 -5.49
C ARG A 468 -21.59 -10.59 -4.88
N PHE A 469 -21.57 -10.70 -3.54
CA PHE A 469 -21.78 -11.98 -2.87
C PHE A 469 -23.21 -12.49 -3.05
N LEU A 470 -24.22 -11.63 -2.87
CA LEU A 470 -25.63 -11.95 -3.07
C LEU A 470 -25.98 -12.23 -4.54
N SER A 471 -25.14 -11.79 -5.47
CA SER A 471 -25.28 -12.10 -6.90
C SER A 471 -25.02 -13.56 -7.26
N VAL A 472 -24.33 -14.31 -6.40
CA VAL A 472 -23.97 -15.71 -6.70
C VAL A 472 -24.24 -16.68 -5.55
N ASN A 473 -24.47 -16.20 -4.32
CA ASN A 473 -24.76 -17.04 -3.15
C ASN A 473 -26.13 -16.72 -2.58
N VAL A 474 -26.96 -17.74 -2.40
CA VAL A 474 -28.23 -17.64 -1.67
C VAL A 474 -27.94 -17.58 -0.18
N ILE A 475 -28.49 -16.61 0.53
CA ILE A 475 -28.34 -16.49 1.98
C ILE A 475 -29.72 -16.39 2.67
N PRO A 476 -29.93 -17.06 3.82
CA PRO A 476 -31.12 -16.85 4.62
C PRO A 476 -31.07 -15.49 5.34
N ARG A 477 -32.23 -14.86 5.55
CA ARG A 477 -32.30 -13.49 6.12
C ARG A 477 -31.62 -13.34 7.48
N GLN A 478 -31.60 -14.39 8.30
CA GLN A 478 -30.96 -14.39 9.64
C GLN A 478 -29.44 -14.26 9.56
N ARG A 479 -28.83 -14.55 8.40
CA ARG A 479 -27.38 -14.44 8.18
C ARG A 479 -26.99 -13.19 7.38
N LEU A 480 -27.96 -12.35 7.02
CA LEU A 480 -27.71 -11.13 6.25
C LEU A 480 -26.86 -10.12 7.03
N GLN A 481 -27.11 -9.95 8.33
CA GLN A 481 -26.28 -9.10 9.20
C GLN A 481 -24.85 -9.65 9.34
N LEU A 482 -24.69 -10.97 9.46
CA LEU A 482 -23.37 -11.62 9.47
C LEU A 482 -22.60 -11.35 8.19
N LEU A 483 -23.26 -11.43 7.02
CA LEU A 483 -22.66 -11.06 5.74
C LEU A 483 -22.22 -9.58 5.74
N GLY A 484 -23.06 -8.68 6.28
CA GLY A 484 -22.75 -7.26 6.38
C GLY A 484 -21.47 -6.98 7.17
N VAL A 485 -21.39 -7.45 8.42
CA VAL A 485 -20.20 -7.22 9.26
C VAL A 485 -18.95 -7.92 8.75
N SER A 486 -19.06 -9.12 8.17
CA SER A 486 -17.92 -9.79 7.55
C SER A 486 -17.44 -9.06 6.30
N SER A 487 -18.35 -8.51 5.49
CA SER A 487 -17.99 -7.70 4.32
C SER A 487 -17.32 -6.40 4.74
N MET A 488 -17.78 -5.77 5.83
CA MET A 488 -17.17 -4.57 6.39
C MET A 488 -15.81 -4.84 7.01
N LEU A 489 -15.63 -5.97 7.69
CA LEU A 489 -14.33 -6.40 8.18
C LEU A 489 -13.33 -6.56 7.02
N ILE A 490 -13.75 -7.16 5.91
CA ILE A 490 -12.89 -7.31 4.72
C ILE A 490 -12.54 -5.94 4.14
N ALA A 491 -13.53 -5.07 3.92
CA ALA A 491 -13.29 -3.73 3.41
C ALA A 491 -12.38 -2.92 4.35
N ALA A 492 -12.57 -3.04 5.66
CA ALA A 492 -11.73 -2.35 6.64
C ALA A 492 -10.29 -2.87 6.61
N LYS A 493 -10.08 -4.18 6.53
CA LYS A 493 -8.74 -4.77 6.36
C LYS A 493 -8.05 -4.32 5.07
N TYR A 494 -8.84 -3.98 4.05
CA TYR A 494 -8.34 -3.54 2.75
C TYR A 494 -8.00 -2.04 2.73
N GLU A 495 -8.83 -1.20 3.36
CA GLU A 495 -8.79 0.26 3.19
C GLU A 495 -8.28 1.02 4.43
N GLU A 496 -8.45 0.47 5.64
CA GLU A 496 -8.12 1.18 6.88
C GLU A 496 -6.65 0.97 7.29
N ILE A 497 -6.00 2.04 7.72
CA ILE A 497 -4.67 1.97 8.34
C ILE A 497 -4.70 1.09 9.62
N LYS A 498 -5.81 1.17 10.37
CA LYS A 498 -6.04 0.41 11.59
C LYS A 498 -7.47 -0.16 11.58
N PRO A 499 -7.68 -1.33 10.96
CA PRO A 499 -9.01 -1.92 10.91
C PRO A 499 -9.48 -2.35 12.30
N PRO A 500 -10.80 -2.28 12.60
CA PRO A 500 -11.35 -2.86 13.81
C PRO A 500 -11.09 -4.36 13.91
N HIS A 501 -11.01 -4.86 15.14
CA HIS A 501 -10.80 -6.27 15.41
C HIS A 501 -12.08 -7.06 15.16
N VAL A 502 -11.94 -8.38 14.92
CA VAL A 502 -13.10 -9.27 14.74
C VAL A 502 -14.04 -9.23 15.96
N LYS A 503 -13.49 -9.04 17.16
CA LYS A 503 -14.26 -8.91 18.41
C LYS A 503 -15.18 -7.68 18.41
N ASP A 504 -14.75 -6.59 17.78
CA ASP A 504 -15.54 -5.36 17.68
C ASP A 504 -16.78 -5.62 16.82
N PHE A 505 -16.60 -6.30 15.68
CA PHE A 505 -17.73 -6.74 14.84
C PHE A 505 -18.65 -7.76 15.53
N CYS A 506 -18.14 -8.61 16.43
CA CYS A 506 -19.00 -9.46 17.26
C CYS A 506 -19.82 -8.59 18.24
N TYR A 507 -19.17 -7.64 18.90
CA TYR A 507 -19.78 -6.75 19.88
C TYR A 507 -20.91 -5.90 19.27
N ILE A 508 -20.69 -5.27 18.11
CA ILE A 508 -21.70 -4.40 17.49
C ILE A 508 -22.93 -5.16 16.97
N THR A 509 -22.81 -6.48 16.77
CA THR A 509 -23.95 -7.36 16.50
C THR A 509 -24.63 -7.87 17.79
N ALA A 510 -24.39 -7.21 18.92
CA ALA A 510 -24.83 -7.63 20.25
C ALA A 510 -24.43 -9.08 20.59
N ASN A 511 -23.27 -9.53 20.09
CA ASN A 511 -22.78 -10.91 20.18
C ASN A 511 -23.73 -11.97 19.60
N THR A 512 -24.60 -11.59 18.66
CA THR A 512 -25.46 -12.53 17.91
C THR A 512 -24.61 -13.55 17.15
N PHE A 513 -23.43 -13.14 16.70
CA PHE A 513 -22.48 -14.01 16.00
C PHE A 513 -21.18 -14.15 16.78
N THR A 514 -20.62 -15.36 16.76
CA THR A 514 -19.33 -15.61 17.37
C THR A 514 -18.19 -15.19 16.44
N LYS A 515 -16.99 -15.00 16.98
CA LYS A 515 -15.76 -14.79 16.19
C LYS A 515 -15.59 -15.83 15.09
N LYS A 516 -15.92 -17.10 15.38
CA LYS A 516 -15.83 -18.20 14.43
C LYS A 516 -16.81 -18.04 13.27
N ASP A 517 -17.99 -17.50 13.52
CA ASP A 517 -18.99 -17.24 12.49
C ASP A 517 -18.56 -16.12 11.56
N VAL A 518 -18.04 -15.02 12.13
CA VAL A 518 -17.52 -13.86 11.36
C VAL A 518 -16.34 -14.27 10.48
N VAL A 519 -15.37 -15.01 11.02
CA VAL A 519 -14.20 -15.49 10.25
C VAL A 519 -14.63 -16.48 9.17
N LYS A 520 -15.57 -17.40 9.46
CA LYS A 520 -16.06 -18.33 8.43
C LYS A 520 -16.79 -17.60 7.29
N MET A 521 -17.62 -16.61 7.63
CA MET A 521 -18.30 -15.82 6.62
C MET A 521 -17.31 -14.96 5.82
N GLU A 522 -16.31 -14.37 6.46
CA GLU A 522 -15.19 -13.69 5.79
C GLU A 522 -14.52 -14.61 4.75
N ALA A 523 -14.17 -15.85 5.12
CA ALA A 523 -13.60 -16.83 4.20
C ALA A 523 -14.52 -17.08 2.99
N SER A 524 -15.82 -17.26 3.25
CA SER A 524 -16.82 -17.53 2.21
C SER A 524 -16.94 -16.36 1.24
N VAL A 525 -16.92 -15.12 1.75
CA VAL A 525 -16.97 -13.91 0.91
C VAL A 525 -15.71 -13.81 0.05
N LEU A 526 -14.52 -13.94 0.65
CA LEU A 526 -13.25 -13.89 -0.09
C LEU A 526 -13.15 -14.95 -1.19
N GLN A 527 -13.55 -16.19 -0.89
CA GLN A 527 -13.59 -17.29 -1.86
C GLN A 527 -14.59 -17.03 -2.98
N SER A 528 -15.80 -16.56 -2.63
CA SER A 528 -16.83 -16.24 -3.63
C SER A 528 -16.40 -15.10 -4.57
N LEU A 529 -15.73 -14.09 -4.01
CA LEU A 529 -15.24 -12.93 -4.77
C LEU A 529 -13.89 -13.20 -5.43
N LYS A 530 -13.30 -14.39 -5.23
CA LYS A 530 -11.99 -14.78 -5.74
C LYS A 530 -10.88 -13.77 -5.38
N PHE A 531 -10.97 -13.21 -4.16
CA PHE A 531 -10.06 -12.19 -3.63
C PHE A 531 -9.98 -10.89 -4.46
N GLU A 532 -10.95 -10.62 -5.34
CA GLU A 532 -11.01 -9.40 -6.15
C GLU A 532 -11.70 -8.26 -5.37
N MET A 533 -11.01 -7.69 -4.38
CA MET A 533 -11.61 -6.72 -3.43
C MET A 533 -11.60 -5.26 -3.92
N GLY A 534 -10.58 -4.84 -4.67
CA GLY A 534 -10.39 -3.44 -5.10
C GLY A 534 -11.20 -3.02 -6.33
N SER A 535 -12.53 -3.09 -6.30
CA SER A 535 -13.37 -2.63 -7.42
C SER A 535 -13.65 -1.12 -7.32
N PRO A 536 -13.63 -0.36 -8.44
CA PRO A 536 -14.00 1.05 -8.42
C PRO A 536 -15.40 1.27 -7.85
N THR A 537 -15.57 2.33 -7.07
CA THR A 537 -16.83 2.69 -6.43
C THR A 537 -17.31 4.06 -6.92
N THR A 538 -18.55 4.45 -6.60
CA THR A 538 -19.08 5.78 -6.95
C THR A 538 -18.14 6.89 -6.47
N LYS A 539 -17.56 6.73 -5.28
CA LYS A 539 -16.63 7.70 -4.68
C LYS A 539 -15.33 7.84 -5.50
N THR A 540 -14.84 6.75 -6.12
CA THR A 540 -13.65 6.75 -6.99
C THR A 540 -13.79 7.78 -8.12
N PHE A 541 -14.94 7.80 -8.79
CA PHE A 541 -15.21 8.71 -9.91
C PHE A 541 -15.66 10.10 -9.44
N LEU A 542 -16.41 10.17 -8.33
CA LEU A 542 -16.98 11.41 -7.81
C LEU A 542 -15.90 12.46 -7.52
N ARG A 543 -14.74 12.06 -6.97
CA ARG A 543 -13.65 13.01 -6.67
C ARG A 543 -13.18 13.80 -7.90
N ARG A 544 -13.08 13.15 -9.06
CA ARG A 544 -12.67 13.81 -10.32
C ARG A 544 -13.78 14.71 -10.85
N PHE A 545 -15.02 14.22 -10.89
CA PHE A 545 -16.15 15.02 -11.37
C PHE A 545 -16.45 16.23 -10.51
N THR A 546 -16.29 16.13 -9.18
CA THR A 546 -16.44 17.25 -8.25
C THR A 546 -15.45 18.39 -8.56
N ARG A 547 -14.23 18.07 -9.00
CA ARG A 547 -13.23 19.08 -9.38
C ARG A 547 -13.61 19.76 -10.70
N VAL A 548 -13.92 18.96 -11.72
CA VAL A 548 -14.33 19.47 -13.05
C VAL A 548 -15.60 20.33 -12.96
N ALA A 549 -16.53 19.96 -12.07
CA ALA A 549 -17.76 20.73 -11.85
C ALA A 549 -17.53 22.12 -11.23
N GLN A 550 -16.36 22.36 -10.63
CA GLN A 550 -16.04 23.57 -9.86
C GLN A 550 -14.98 24.48 -10.53
N GLU A 551 -14.59 24.23 -11.78
CA GLU A 551 -13.51 24.95 -12.48
C GLU A 551 -13.68 26.49 -12.52
N ASP A 552 -14.91 26.99 -12.45
CA ASP A 552 -15.20 28.44 -12.45
C ASP A 552 -15.06 29.11 -11.07
N VAL A 553 -14.83 28.34 -9.99
CA VAL A 553 -14.84 28.83 -8.61
C VAL A 553 -13.41 28.89 -8.05
N LYS A 554 -12.95 30.09 -7.67
CA LYS A 554 -11.60 30.32 -7.12
C LYS A 554 -11.28 29.55 -5.83
N ASN A 555 -12.30 29.06 -5.13
CA ASN A 555 -12.18 28.24 -3.91
C ASN A 555 -13.16 27.07 -4.00
N PRO A 556 -12.79 25.85 -3.56
CA PRO A 556 -13.70 24.71 -3.55
C PRO A 556 -14.92 25.00 -2.66
N ASP A 557 -16.12 24.85 -3.22
CA ASP A 557 -17.39 24.93 -2.51
C ASP A 557 -17.64 23.62 -1.76
N LEU A 558 -17.20 23.60 -0.50
CA LEU A 558 -17.39 22.47 0.40
C LEU A 558 -18.87 22.04 0.53
N GLN A 559 -19.83 22.96 0.40
CA GLN A 559 -21.25 22.61 0.47
C GLN A 559 -21.64 21.73 -0.73
N PHE A 560 -21.17 22.08 -1.93
CA PHE A 560 -21.35 21.28 -3.13
C PHE A 560 -20.68 19.90 -3.00
N GLU A 561 -19.46 19.83 -2.47
CA GLU A 561 -18.75 18.55 -2.27
C GLU A 561 -19.51 17.63 -1.31
N PHE A 562 -19.89 18.13 -0.14
CA PHE A 562 -20.62 17.35 0.85
C PHE A 562 -22.00 16.94 0.36
N LEU A 563 -22.69 17.79 -0.43
CA LEU A 563 -23.95 17.44 -1.07
C LEU A 563 -23.77 16.28 -2.06
N GLY A 564 -22.68 16.29 -2.84
CA GLY A 564 -22.29 15.15 -3.67
C GLY A 564 -22.09 13.87 -2.87
N TYR A 565 -21.32 13.92 -1.77
CA TYR A 565 -21.10 12.74 -0.93
C TYR A 565 -22.39 12.22 -0.29
N TYR A 566 -23.27 13.12 0.16
CA TYR A 566 -24.58 12.77 0.71
C TYR A 566 -25.45 12.02 -0.30
N LEU A 567 -25.61 12.57 -1.51
CA LEU A 567 -26.43 11.94 -2.56
C LEU A 567 -25.83 10.61 -3.04
N ALA A 568 -24.50 10.52 -3.10
CA ALA A 568 -23.82 9.27 -3.42
C ALA A 568 -24.02 8.21 -2.34
N GLU A 569 -23.99 8.56 -1.04
CA GLU A 569 -24.28 7.60 0.03
C GLU A 569 -25.76 7.19 0.08
N LEU A 570 -26.69 8.10 -0.24
CA LEU A 570 -28.11 7.73 -0.41
C LEU A 570 -28.29 6.67 -1.49
N SER A 571 -27.53 6.75 -2.60
CA SER A 571 -27.61 5.78 -3.68
C SER A 571 -27.25 4.35 -3.24
N LEU A 572 -26.48 4.18 -2.16
CA LEU A 572 -26.11 2.87 -1.62
C LEU A 572 -27.31 2.13 -1.00
N LEU A 573 -28.32 2.87 -0.52
CA LEU A 573 -29.49 2.31 0.15
C LEU A 573 -30.47 1.63 -0.82
N ASP A 574 -30.63 2.18 -2.02
CA ASP A 574 -31.63 1.74 -2.99
C ASP A 574 -31.08 0.68 -3.96
N TYR A 575 -31.75 -0.46 -4.01
CA TYR A 575 -31.37 -1.57 -4.89
C TYR A 575 -31.44 -1.20 -6.39
N ASN A 576 -32.31 -0.27 -6.80
CA ASN A 576 -32.40 0.16 -8.19
C ASN A 576 -31.13 0.85 -8.69
N CYS A 577 -30.26 1.30 -7.78
CA CYS A 577 -28.96 1.88 -8.14
C CYS A 577 -27.93 0.83 -8.57
N VAL A 578 -28.09 -0.44 -8.16
CA VAL A 578 -27.11 -1.54 -8.41
C VAL A 578 -26.87 -1.79 -9.90
N LYS A 579 -27.88 -1.53 -10.75
CA LYS A 579 -27.79 -1.72 -12.20
C LYS A 579 -26.89 -0.71 -12.90
N PHE A 580 -26.65 0.45 -12.32
CA PHE A 580 -25.82 1.49 -12.93
C PHE A 580 -24.33 1.26 -12.68
N LEU A 581 -23.50 1.78 -13.58
CA LEU A 581 -22.06 1.83 -13.35
C LEU A 581 -21.74 2.84 -12.24
N PRO A 582 -20.73 2.60 -11.39
CA PRO A 582 -20.27 3.56 -10.40
C PRO A 582 -19.99 4.96 -10.97
N SER A 583 -19.38 5.05 -12.15
CA SER A 583 -19.14 6.34 -12.84
C SER A 583 -20.45 7.05 -13.23
N LEU A 584 -21.47 6.32 -13.67
CA LEU A 584 -22.77 6.88 -14.03
C LEU A 584 -23.50 7.43 -12.79
N VAL A 585 -23.45 6.69 -11.67
CA VAL A 585 -24.03 7.17 -10.40
C VAL A 585 -23.30 8.45 -9.93
N ALA A 586 -21.97 8.50 -10.04
CA ALA A 586 -21.20 9.67 -9.68
C ALA A 586 -21.56 10.90 -10.54
N ALA A 587 -21.71 10.69 -11.86
CA ALA A 587 -22.16 11.72 -12.79
C ALA A 587 -23.58 12.22 -12.46
N ALA A 588 -24.52 11.32 -12.20
CA ALA A 588 -25.90 11.65 -11.82
C ALA A 588 -25.96 12.45 -10.50
N VAL A 589 -25.13 12.09 -9.52
CA VAL A 589 -25.01 12.83 -8.26
C VAL A 589 -24.48 14.24 -8.49
N ILE A 590 -23.47 14.43 -9.34
CA ILE A 590 -22.94 15.77 -9.66
C ILE A 590 -23.98 16.63 -10.37
N PHE A 591 -24.70 16.06 -11.33
CA PHE A 591 -25.83 16.72 -11.97
C PHE A 591 -26.84 17.19 -10.91
N LEU A 592 -27.26 16.29 -10.02
CA LEU A 592 -28.28 16.59 -9.02
C LEU A 592 -27.82 17.58 -7.96
N SER A 593 -26.54 17.54 -7.56
CA SER A 593 -25.93 18.53 -6.66
C SER A 593 -25.99 19.92 -7.27
N ARG A 594 -25.62 20.08 -8.56
CA ARG A 594 -25.69 21.38 -9.26
C ARG A 594 -27.13 21.85 -9.40
N PHE A 595 -28.05 20.95 -9.73
CA PHE A 595 -29.47 21.28 -9.81
C PHE A 595 -30.04 21.74 -8.46
N THR A 596 -29.70 21.05 -7.36
CA THR A 596 -30.16 21.41 -6.02
C THR A 596 -29.69 22.80 -5.60
N LEU A 597 -28.43 23.15 -5.88
CA LEU A 597 -27.87 24.46 -5.50
C LEU A 597 -28.26 25.58 -6.48
N HIS A 598 -28.39 25.25 -7.76
CA HIS A 598 -28.61 26.21 -8.85
C HIS A 598 -29.70 25.73 -9.81
N PRO A 599 -30.97 25.68 -9.36
CA PRO A 599 -32.06 25.05 -10.12
C PRO A 599 -32.44 25.78 -11.43
N LYS A 600 -31.97 27.02 -11.60
CA LYS A 600 -32.19 27.82 -12.81
C LYS A 600 -31.11 27.64 -13.88
N ALA A 601 -29.98 27.01 -13.54
CA ALA A 601 -28.86 26.80 -14.44
C ALA A 601 -28.88 25.36 -14.98
N HIS A 602 -28.41 25.17 -16.22
CA HIS A 602 -28.25 23.82 -16.76
C HIS A 602 -27.20 23.06 -15.93
N PRO A 603 -27.56 21.94 -15.27
CA PRO A 603 -26.67 21.28 -14.32
C PRO A 603 -25.54 20.47 -14.97
N TRP A 604 -25.67 20.09 -16.24
CA TRP A 604 -24.65 19.36 -16.99
C TRP A 604 -23.87 20.31 -17.90
N SER A 605 -22.54 20.39 -17.77
CA SER A 605 -21.68 21.22 -18.63
C SER A 605 -20.96 20.39 -19.69
N LEU A 606 -20.48 21.04 -20.76
CA LEU A 606 -19.67 20.38 -21.80
C LEU A 606 -18.37 19.78 -21.23
N ALA A 607 -17.75 20.42 -20.22
CA ALA A 607 -16.59 19.89 -19.53
C ALA A 607 -16.89 18.56 -18.81
N LEU A 608 -18.02 18.49 -18.10
CA LEU A 608 -18.49 17.26 -17.44
C LEU A 608 -18.82 16.16 -18.45
N GLN A 609 -19.45 16.51 -19.58
CA GLN A 609 -19.70 15.55 -20.65
C GLN A 609 -18.40 15.00 -21.25
N ARG A 610 -17.38 15.84 -21.47
CA ARG A 610 -16.08 15.42 -22.01
C ARG A 610 -15.31 14.54 -21.02
N CYS A 611 -15.31 14.87 -19.73
CA CYS A 611 -14.54 14.11 -18.74
C CYS A 611 -15.19 12.79 -18.34
N SER A 612 -16.53 12.71 -18.38
CA SER A 612 -17.27 11.50 -17.98
C SER A 612 -17.68 10.61 -19.14
N GLY A 613 -17.76 11.15 -20.36
CA GLY A 613 -18.30 10.47 -21.53
C GLY A 613 -19.84 10.38 -21.56
N TYR A 614 -20.56 10.87 -20.55
CA TYR A 614 -22.02 10.79 -20.48
C TYR A 614 -22.70 12.09 -20.93
N ARG A 615 -23.75 11.96 -21.74
CA ARG A 615 -24.67 13.08 -22.04
C ARG A 615 -25.71 13.17 -20.92
N ALA A 616 -26.35 14.33 -20.78
CA ALA A 616 -27.41 14.51 -19.79
C ALA A 616 -28.53 13.45 -19.94
N ALA A 617 -28.94 13.14 -21.18
CA ALA A 617 -29.92 12.10 -21.48
C ALA A 617 -29.55 10.72 -20.91
N ASP A 618 -28.27 10.36 -20.92
CA ASP A 618 -27.79 9.06 -20.43
C ASP A 618 -27.91 8.95 -18.90
N LEU A 619 -27.96 10.09 -18.19
CA LEU A 619 -28.05 10.16 -16.73
C LEU A 619 -29.50 10.16 -16.21
N LYS A 620 -30.49 10.43 -17.07
CA LYS A 620 -31.88 10.75 -16.68
C LYS A 620 -32.46 9.76 -15.67
N GLU A 621 -32.39 8.47 -15.96
CA GLU A 621 -32.97 7.45 -15.09
C GLU A 621 -32.33 7.43 -13.69
N CYS A 622 -31.00 7.51 -13.63
CA CYS A 622 -30.27 7.48 -12.36
C CYS A 622 -30.51 8.78 -11.57
N VAL A 623 -30.51 9.93 -12.23
CA VAL A 623 -30.80 11.24 -11.61
C VAL A 623 -32.18 11.22 -10.95
N LEU A 624 -33.21 10.70 -11.63
CA LEU A 624 -34.57 10.63 -11.08
C LEU A 624 -34.66 9.70 -9.87
N ILE A 625 -33.97 8.55 -9.88
CA ILE A 625 -33.92 7.63 -8.73
C ILE A 625 -33.24 8.31 -7.53
N VAL A 626 -32.10 8.98 -7.73
CA VAL A 626 -31.38 9.67 -6.65
C VAL A 626 -32.15 10.91 -6.17
N HIS A 627 -32.89 11.59 -7.04
CA HIS A 627 -33.76 12.71 -6.67
C HIS A 627 -34.94 12.26 -5.80
N ASP A 628 -35.59 11.15 -6.15
CA ASP A 628 -36.61 10.52 -5.30
C ASP A 628 -36.05 10.13 -3.93
N LEU A 629 -34.81 9.62 -3.89
CA LEU A 629 -34.11 9.39 -2.63
C LEU A 629 -33.90 10.71 -1.88
N GLN A 630 -33.35 11.76 -2.51
CA GLN A 630 -33.13 13.06 -1.85
C GLN A 630 -34.42 13.60 -1.20
N LEU A 631 -35.54 13.54 -1.93
CA LEU A 631 -36.87 14.00 -1.51
C LEU A 631 -37.61 13.05 -0.55
N SER A 632 -36.99 11.94 -0.13
CA SER A 632 -37.60 10.93 0.74
C SER A 632 -38.86 10.27 0.16
N ARG A 633 -39.02 10.27 -1.16
CA ARG A 633 -40.06 9.49 -1.86
C ARG A 633 -39.74 7.99 -1.85
N ARG A 634 -38.46 7.67 -1.70
CA ARG A 634 -37.91 6.31 -1.52
C ARG A 634 -37.09 6.26 -0.24
N GLY A 635 -37.14 5.11 0.46
CA GLY A 635 -36.29 4.86 1.64
C GLY A 635 -36.51 5.85 2.78
N SER A 636 -37.72 6.42 2.94
CA SER A 636 -38.00 7.45 3.97
C SER A 636 -37.76 7.00 5.42
N THR A 637 -37.79 5.68 5.66
CA THR A 637 -37.54 5.07 6.98
C THR A 637 -36.06 4.84 7.27
N LEU A 638 -35.17 5.01 6.28
CA LEU A 638 -33.73 4.81 6.41
C LEU A 638 -33.07 6.17 6.69
N ALA A 639 -32.65 6.38 7.93
CA ALA A 639 -32.31 7.72 8.44
C ALA A 639 -30.81 7.96 8.61
N ALA A 640 -30.00 6.90 8.71
CA ALA A 640 -28.60 7.01 9.15
C ALA A 640 -27.78 7.95 8.26
N VAL A 641 -27.93 7.85 6.92
CA VAL A 641 -27.24 8.74 5.98
C VAL A 641 -27.69 10.19 6.16
N ARG A 642 -28.99 10.44 6.37
CA ARG A 642 -29.50 11.81 6.54
C ARG A 642 -29.03 12.44 7.83
N ASP A 643 -29.05 11.68 8.91
CA ASP A 643 -28.62 12.12 10.24
C ASP A 643 -27.12 12.39 10.25
N LYS A 644 -26.32 11.52 9.61
CA LYS A 644 -24.90 11.75 9.37
C LYS A 644 -24.67 13.09 8.69
N TYR A 645 -25.29 13.34 7.53
CA TYR A 645 -25.07 14.56 6.74
C TYR A 645 -25.84 15.80 7.25
N LYS A 646 -26.63 15.66 8.31
CA LYS A 646 -27.26 16.77 9.04
C LYS A 646 -26.26 17.47 9.97
N LEU A 647 -25.16 16.80 10.31
CA LEU A 647 -24.14 17.34 11.20
C LEU A 647 -23.42 18.54 10.57
N HIS A 648 -23.05 19.51 11.40
CA HIS A 648 -22.35 20.72 10.96
C HIS A 648 -21.00 20.43 10.27
N LYS A 649 -20.34 19.31 10.62
CA LYS A 649 -19.10 18.85 9.96
C LYS A 649 -19.27 18.63 8.45
N PHE A 650 -20.49 18.35 8.00
CA PHE A 650 -20.87 18.18 6.60
C PHE A 650 -21.73 19.32 6.05
N LYS A 651 -21.67 20.51 6.66
CA LYS A 651 -22.42 21.71 6.23
C LYS A 651 -23.95 21.53 6.20
N CYS A 652 -24.47 20.57 6.97
CA CYS A 652 -25.90 20.29 7.07
C CYS A 652 -26.58 20.05 5.71
N VAL A 653 -25.85 19.49 4.73
CA VAL A 653 -26.33 19.37 3.34
C VAL A 653 -27.61 18.53 3.21
N SER A 654 -27.89 17.63 4.15
CA SER A 654 -29.13 16.85 4.16
C SER A 654 -30.38 17.69 4.47
N THR A 655 -30.23 18.91 4.98
CA THR A 655 -31.35 19.84 5.22
C THR A 655 -31.65 20.75 4.03
N LEU A 656 -30.90 20.63 2.93
CA LEU A 656 -31.15 21.40 1.71
C LEU A 656 -32.38 20.86 0.98
N SER A 657 -33.25 21.78 0.55
CA SER A 657 -34.45 21.46 -0.23
C SER A 657 -34.14 21.53 -1.71
N SER A 658 -34.29 20.40 -2.41
CA SER A 658 -34.28 20.35 -3.87
C SER A 658 -35.67 20.69 -4.43
N PRO A 659 -35.79 21.34 -5.61
CA PRO A 659 -37.07 21.46 -6.29
C PRO A 659 -37.75 20.11 -6.50
N LEU A 660 -39.10 20.09 -6.51
CA LEU A 660 -39.88 18.86 -6.56
C LEU A 660 -39.80 18.12 -7.91
N GLU A 661 -39.51 18.83 -8.98
CA GLU A 661 -39.45 18.30 -10.34
C GLU A 661 -38.21 18.83 -11.06
N ILE A 662 -37.58 17.97 -11.85
CA ILE A 662 -36.45 18.32 -12.72
C ILE A 662 -37.02 18.52 -14.13
N PRO A 663 -36.85 19.70 -14.76
CA PRO A 663 -37.34 19.93 -16.11
C PRO A 663 -36.77 18.92 -17.12
N ASP A 664 -37.65 18.32 -17.94
CA ASP A 664 -37.24 17.37 -18.99
C ASP A 664 -36.27 18.01 -20.01
N SER A 665 -36.37 19.33 -20.21
CA SER A 665 -35.46 20.09 -21.06
C SER A 665 -33.99 20.02 -20.65
N PHE A 666 -33.67 19.68 -19.40
CA PHE A 666 -32.28 19.46 -18.97
C PHE A 666 -31.69 18.13 -19.44
N PHE A 667 -32.54 17.23 -19.96
CA PHE A 667 -32.12 15.96 -20.55
C PHE A 667 -32.22 15.96 -22.08
N GLU A 668 -32.85 16.99 -22.67
CA GLU A 668 -33.10 17.13 -24.10
C GLU A 668 -32.14 18.16 -24.72
N GLY A 669 -31.10 17.70 -25.42
CA GLY A 669 -30.18 18.56 -26.18
C GLY A 669 -28.69 18.27 -25.95
N THR A 670 -27.84 18.83 -26.82
CA THR A 670 -26.41 18.96 -26.58
C THR A 670 -26.13 20.27 -25.86
N VAL A 671 -25.46 20.18 -24.71
CA VAL A 671 -25.03 21.31 -23.86
C VAL A 671 -24.13 22.28 -24.61
#